data_AF-A0A8J7DDK5-F1
#
_entry.id   AF-A0A8J7DDK5-F1
#
_cell.length_a   1.000
_cell.length_b   1.000
_cell.length_c   1.000
_cell.angle_alpha   90.00
_cell.angle_beta   90.00
_cell.angle_gamma   90.00
#
_symmetry.space_group_name_H-M   'P 1'
#
loop_
_entity.id
_entity.type
_entity.pdbx_description
1 polymer ?
#
loop_
_entity_poly.entity_id
_entity_poly.type
_entity_poly.pdbx_seq_one_letter_code
_entity_poly.pdbx_strand_id
1 'polypeptide(L)'
;MILFQTNQEHTSKSYVTNQLFDAFLSCTYKSYLLLSDVDSQTTEYAALESRLDEEFRIEAKHRLNTNQKTVPALDCQTPSLLDLRTGEEFFFGIFVTKDNLQSQIDGVKKVFGDSPLGLFHYEPILFSRNAHINKRHKLCLAYRAFVLGKAQGKMPDNGTIIFGTNFTESKIRLEPYFKEVSLLIDSLLSQVNNQTKPSLYLNRHCDVCQFKKRCREEALASDHLSLLRGISENEIARNNRKGIFTVTQLSYTFRARRRPKKAKSATLPHSYPLQALALREKNLYIHGNPEIASAKTHVYFDIEGVPERDFNYLIGLLIDENGSQQYHYFWADSKEQQQQIYAQFIQALQHCDNYVLFHFGSYENAALKQMQSQMPDEYQSRLDEIQKRTFNLLSSIHSHIYFPTWSNSLKEIAAFLGFEWSDREAGGLQSIVWRENWDSTHCLELKQRLIQYNYDDCLALKRVADFIASALSTETSLQGNDEAGTKIVHTTQMQSPTGRTHQFKKIEFVFPELNFVNKCAYFDYQREKVFVRTNRDLKQINRRAKTLKHHKIKPNKLIKISANTCKFCKSKKITQKHEIKRQVIDLRFFEGGVKKWVTEFLSWQYQCAKCNKTFVPDGIPDGRTKYGHGLMSWCVYNNIIGGQNVLRVLRVLSDVFNLDISRPSIYRFKAYVADYLAPLAEKILASILQKPILHIDETEVQLVGGKGYVWVFASMDSVYFMYRESREAQFLKDLLSDFRGVLISDFFSGYDSLSCPQQKCLIHLIRDMNEDLLNNPFNEEFKDLSQQFANLLRDIVQTVDRYGLKQRHLNKYKHSVSKFVEYAKTTVFSSDISKKYQKRIEKYGDRLFTFLEYDGVPWNNNNAENAIKGLPENKIYKP
;
A
#
# COMPACT_ATOMS: atom_id res chain seq x y z
N MET A 1 -13.00 24.91 -53.63
CA MET A 1 -11.91 24.41 -54.49
C MET A 1 -11.28 25.57 -55.25
N ILE A 2 -10.43 26.36 -54.57
CA ILE A 2 -9.41 27.23 -55.17
C ILE A 2 -8.23 27.13 -54.21
N LEU A 3 -7.17 26.46 -54.67
CA LEU A 3 -5.94 26.18 -53.94
C LEU A 3 -5.07 27.45 -53.93
N PHE A 4 -4.91 28.09 -52.77
CA PHE A 4 -3.74 28.92 -52.51
C PHE A 4 -2.62 28.02 -51.98
N GLN A 5 -1.94 27.33 -52.90
CA GLN A 5 -0.58 26.84 -52.66
C GLN A 5 0.34 28.07 -52.65
N THR A 6 0.70 28.54 -51.46
CA THR A 6 1.92 29.33 -51.29
C THR A 6 3.01 28.39 -50.83
N ASN A 7 3.97 28.15 -51.74
CA ASN A 7 5.25 27.55 -51.41
C ASN A 7 5.94 28.42 -50.35
N GLN A 8 5.98 27.96 -49.10
CA GLN A 8 7.03 28.31 -48.15
C GLN A 8 7.93 27.10 -47.97
N GLU A 9 8.96 27.02 -48.82
CA GLU A 9 10.07 26.10 -48.67
C GLU A 9 10.91 26.48 -47.43
N HIS A 10 11.08 25.49 -46.54
CA HIS A 10 12.28 25.23 -45.74
C HIS A 10 12.96 26.40 -44.98
N THR A 11 12.35 26.95 -43.92
CA THR A 11 13.08 27.67 -42.84
C THR A 11 12.43 27.64 -41.43
N SER A 12 11.47 26.76 -41.12
CA SER A 12 10.66 26.88 -39.88
C SER A 12 11.31 26.38 -38.58
N LYS A 13 12.47 25.72 -38.59
CA LYS A 13 13.01 25.00 -37.40
C LYS A 13 13.82 25.84 -36.39
N SER A 14 13.68 27.17 -36.38
CA SER A 14 14.45 28.05 -35.47
C SER A 14 13.63 28.96 -34.56
N TYR A 15 12.30 29.00 -34.69
CA TYR A 15 11.45 29.94 -33.95
C TYR A 15 10.48 29.27 -32.97
N VAL A 16 10.30 29.90 -31.82
CA VAL A 16 9.19 29.62 -30.91
C VAL A 16 7.94 30.30 -31.46
N THR A 17 6.93 29.53 -31.87
CA THR A 17 5.66 30.07 -32.39
C THR A 17 4.55 30.02 -31.34
N ASN A 18 3.44 30.72 -31.57
CA ASN A 18 2.22 30.59 -30.77
C ASN A 18 1.78 29.13 -30.60
N GLN A 19 1.79 28.37 -31.70
CA GLN A 19 1.37 26.97 -31.73
C GLN A 19 2.31 26.09 -30.90
N LEU A 20 3.62 26.32 -30.99
CA LEU A 20 4.60 25.55 -30.24
C LEU A 20 4.54 25.85 -28.74
N PHE A 21 4.38 27.12 -28.37
CA PHE A 21 4.21 27.54 -26.98
C PHE A 21 2.95 26.93 -26.37
N ASP A 22 1.82 27.01 -27.08
CA ASP A 22 0.55 26.43 -26.65
C ASP A 22 0.64 24.88 -26.58
N ALA A 23 1.30 24.23 -27.54
CA ALA A 23 1.58 22.80 -27.49
C ALA A 23 2.41 22.42 -26.25
N PHE A 24 3.44 23.19 -25.90
CA PHE A 24 4.28 22.95 -24.74
C PHE A 24 3.52 23.10 -23.42
N LEU A 25 2.65 24.11 -23.30
CA LEU A 25 1.75 24.27 -22.16
C LEU A 25 0.80 23.07 -21.97
N SER A 26 0.38 22.44 -23.07
CA SER A 26 -0.44 21.22 -23.02
C SER A 26 0.35 19.96 -22.72
N CYS A 27 1.49 19.81 -23.39
CA CYS A 27 2.30 18.61 -23.39
C CYS A 27 3.67 18.93 -24.01
N THR A 28 4.72 18.91 -23.21
CA THR A 28 6.10 19.09 -23.67
C THR A 28 6.47 18.08 -24.77
N TYR A 29 5.96 16.84 -24.68
CA TYR A 29 6.15 15.82 -25.71
C TYR A 29 5.45 16.17 -27.03
N LYS A 30 4.27 16.80 -27.01
CA LYS A 30 3.59 17.29 -28.23
C LYS A 30 4.46 18.33 -28.94
N SER A 31 5.03 19.28 -28.20
CA SER A 31 5.92 20.30 -28.78
C SER A 31 7.16 19.68 -29.43
N TYR A 32 7.74 18.64 -28.82
CA TYR A 32 8.86 17.88 -29.40
C TYR A 32 8.49 17.21 -30.73
N LEU A 33 7.31 16.57 -30.79
CA LEU A 33 6.85 15.89 -31.99
C LEU A 33 6.54 16.87 -33.13
N LEU A 34 6.00 18.06 -32.82
CA LEU A 34 5.81 19.13 -33.81
C LEU A 34 7.14 19.62 -34.39
N LEU A 35 8.19 19.74 -33.57
CA LEU A 35 9.54 20.13 -34.03
C LEU A 35 10.22 19.06 -34.90
N SER A 36 9.90 17.79 -34.63
CA SER A 36 10.50 16.65 -35.32
C SER A 36 9.88 16.36 -36.69
N ASP A 37 8.94 17.20 -37.17
CA ASP A 37 8.23 17.03 -38.46
C ASP A 37 7.54 15.67 -38.60
N VAL A 38 7.04 15.16 -37.48
CA VAL A 38 6.35 13.89 -37.45
C VAL A 38 4.97 14.06 -38.07
N ASP A 39 4.72 13.32 -39.15
CA ASP A 39 3.42 13.29 -39.81
C ASP A 39 2.31 12.87 -38.82
N SER A 40 1.18 13.56 -38.90
CA SER A 40 0.05 13.33 -38.00
C SER A 40 -1.27 13.62 -38.69
N GLN A 41 -2.24 12.75 -38.47
CA GLN A 41 -3.60 12.97 -38.93
C GLN A 41 -4.32 13.91 -37.96
N THR A 42 -4.76 15.07 -38.46
CA THR A 42 -5.65 15.97 -37.74
C THR A 42 -6.96 15.25 -37.48
N THR A 43 -7.40 15.21 -36.22
CA THR A 43 -8.70 14.61 -35.86
C THR A 43 -9.84 15.53 -36.28
N GLU A 44 -11.03 14.98 -36.55
CA GLU A 44 -12.22 15.79 -36.89
C GLU A 44 -12.53 16.84 -35.82
N TYR A 45 -12.39 16.46 -34.54
CA TYR A 45 -12.54 17.39 -33.42
C TYR A 45 -11.51 18.53 -33.46
N ALA A 46 -10.23 18.25 -33.74
CA ALA A 46 -9.21 19.31 -33.85
C ALA A 46 -9.45 20.23 -35.06
N ALA A 47 -9.96 19.68 -36.16
CA ALA A 47 -10.37 20.47 -37.32
C ALA A 47 -11.59 21.37 -37.02
N LEU A 48 -12.56 20.83 -36.28
CA LEU A 48 -13.71 21.59 -35.78
C LEU A 48 -13.29 22.73 -34.85
N GLU A 49 -12.47 22.46 -33.84
CA GLU A 49 -11.93 23.49 -32.92
C GLU A 49 -11.24 24.61 -33.71
N SER A 50 -10.38 24.25 -34.67
CA SER A 50 -9.67 25.23 -35.50
C SER A 50 -10.63 26.09 -36.34
N ARG A 51 -11.70 25.49 -36.89
CA ARG A 51 -12.73 26.19 -37.65
C ARG A 51 -13.54 27.14 -36.76
N LEU A 52 -14.03 26.66 -35.61
CA LEU A 52 -14.82 27.45 -34.67
C LEU A 52 -14.00 28.62 -34.07
N ASP A 53 -12.72 28.39 -33.78
CA ASP A 53 -11.82 29.45 -33.33
C ASP A 53 -11.63 30.53 -34.40
N GLU A 54 -11.53 30.15 -35.67
CA GLU A 54 -11.40 31.12 -36.76
C GLU A 54 -12.70 31.90 -36.99
N GLU A 55 -13.85 31.22 -36.99
CA GLU A 55 -15.18 31.86 -37.02
C GLU A 55 -15.32 32.88 -35.87
N PHE A 56 -14.90 32.51 -34.66
CA PHE A 56 -14.90 33.41 -33.50
C PHE A 56 -13.96 34.61 -33.71
N ARG A 57 -12.76 34.41 -34.26
CA ARG A 57 -11.82 35.51 -34.55
C ARG A 57 -12.40 36.48 -35.58
N ILE A 58 -13.05 35.99 -36.63
CA ILE A 58 -13.68 36.81 -37.67
C ILE A 58 -14.79 37.67 -37.06
N GLU A 59 -15.69 37.06 -36.28
CA GLU A 59 -16.79 37.78 -35.63
C GLU A 59 -16.29 38.79 -34.58
N ALA A 60 -15.27 38.43 -33.79
CA ALA A 60 -14.66 39.34 -32.81
C ALA A 60 -14.09 40.60 -33.48
N LYS A 61 -13.39 40.44 -34.60
CA LYS A 61 -12.87 41.57 -35.41
C LYS A 61 -14.01 42.44 -35.93
N HIS A 62 -15.06 41.83 -36.47
CA HIS A 62 -16.22 42.54 -37.00
C HIS A 62 -16.92 43.38 -35.90
N ARG A 63 -17.14 42.82 -34.70
CA ARG A 63 -17.73 43.53 -33.56
C ARG A 63 -16.90 44.71 -33.05
N LEU A 64 -15.59 44.55 -32.98
CA LEU A 64 -14.70 45.64 -32.56
C LEU A 64 -14.68 46.78 -33.60
N ASN A 65 -14.66 46.45 -34.89
CA ASN A 65 -14.73 47.44 -35.97
C ASN A 65 -16.05 48.22 -35.96
N THR A 66 -17.18 47.55 -35.74
CA THR A 66 -18.52 48.16 -35.76
C THR A 66 -18.80 49.06 -34.55
N ASN A 67 -18.32 48.69 -33.36
CA ASN A 67 -18.53 49.48 -32.14
C ASN A 67 -17.71 50.77 -32.08
N GLN A 68 -16.66 50.92 -32.89
CA GLN A 68 -15.68 52.01 -32.74
C GLN A 68 -15.67 53.04 -33.89
N LYS A 69 -16.55 52.92 -34.89
CA LYS A 69 -16.59 53.84 -36.07
C LYS A 69 -15.21 54.09 -36.69
N THR A 70 -14.34 53.11 -36.68
CA THR A 70 -13.01 53.18 -37.32
C THR A 70 -13.11 52.76 -38.77
N VAL A 71 -12.35 53.44 -39.63
CA VAL A 71 -12.19 53.15 -41.07
C VAL A 71 -11.79 51.67 -41.24
N PRO A 72 -12.28 50.94 -42.27
CA PRO A 72 -11.91 49.54 -42.44
C PRO A 72 -10.40 49.44 -42.60
N ALA A 73 -9.74 48.70 -41.70
CA ALA A 73 -8.35 48.32 -41.88
C ALA A 73 -8.23 47.55 -43.20
N LEU A 74 -7.22 47.90 -44.03
CA LEU A 74 -6.98 47.32 -45.36
C LEU A 74 -7.17 45.79 -45.37
N ASP A 75 -8.13 45.33 -46.17
CA ASP A 75 -8.67 43.96 -46.16
C ASP A 75 -7.74 42.88 -46.78
N CYS A 76 -6.46 43.15 -47.00
CA CYS A 76 -5.59 42.25 -47.78
C CYS A 76 -4.12 42.12 -47.30
N GLN A 77 -3.67 42.84 -46.25
CA GLN A 77 -2.29 42.69 -45.75
C GLN A 77 -2.24 42.63 -44.23
N THR A 78 -1.59 41.59 -43.71
CA THR A 78 -1.32 41.39 -42.28
C THR A 78 -0.40 42.50 -41.78
N PRO A 79 -0.81 43.37 -40.83
CA PRO A 79 0.02 44.52 -40.43
C PRO A 79 1.34 44.06 -39.81
N SER A 80 2.41 44.70 -40.22
CA SER A 80 3.78 44.52 -39.73
C SER A 80 4.06 45.45 -38.53
N LEU A 81 5.19 45.22 -37.85
CA LEU A 81 5.67 46.12 -36.80
C LEU A 81 5.89 47.58 -37.25
N LEU A 82 6.18 47.79 -38.54
CA LEU A 82 6.37 49.13 -39.09
C LEU A 82 5.05 49.91 -39.14
N ASP A 83 3.94 49.21 -39.37
CA ASP A 83 2.60 49.80 -39.46
C ASP A 83 2.14 50.35 -38.10
N LEU A 84 2.64 49.80 -36.98
CA LEU A 84 2.37 50.34 -35.64
C LEU A 84 2.82 51.80 -35.46
N ARG A 85 3.72 52.32 -36.31
CA ARG A 85 4.17 53.72 -36.26
C ARG A 85 3.12 54.71 -36.74
N THR A 86 2.11 54.28 -37.51
CA THR A 86 1.02 55.17 -37.93
C THR A 86 0.19 55.63 -36.73
N GLY A 87 0.23 54.90 -35.62
CA GLY A 87 -0.42 55.28 -34.38
C GLY A 87 -1.94 55.12 -34.43
N GLU A 88 -2.47 54.25 -35.28
CA GLU A 88 -3.88 53.86 -35.27
C GLU A 88 -4.29 53.29 -33.91
N GLU A 89 -5.56 53.45 -33.55
CA GLU A 89 -6.06 53.04 -32.24
C GLU A 89 -6.05 51.51 -32.08
N PHE A 90 -6.31 50.77 -33.17
CA PHE A 90 -6.35 49.31 -33.20
C PHE A 90 -5.72 48.74 -34.47
N PHE A 91 -5.12 47.56 -34.32
CA PHE A 91 -4.73 46.70 -35.44
C PHE A 91 -5.14 45.26 -35.15
N PHE A 92 -5.49 44.51 -36.19
CA PHE A 92 -5.86 43.10 -36.09
C PHE A 92 -4.88 42.20 -36.82
N GLY A 93 -4.61 41.03 -36.24
CA GLY A 93 -3.82 39.98 -36.87
C GLY A 93 -2.34 40.29 -37.07
N ILE A 94 -1.70 41.09 -36.21
CA ILE A 94 -0.28 41.46 -36.38
C ILE A 94 0.64 40.24 -36.26
N PHE A 95 1.64 40.18 -37.12
CA PHE A 95 2.72 39.20 -37.04
C PHE A 95 4.02 39.84 -36.53
N VAL A 96 4.56 39.32 -35.42
CA VAL A 96 5.73 39.86 -34.72
C VAL A 96 6.82 38.79 -34.65
N THR A 97 8.03 39.12 -35.10
CA THR A 97 9.22 38.25 -34.97
C THR A 97 10.34 38.99 -34.25
N LYS A 98 10.85 38.43 -33.14
CA LYS A 98 11.97 39.00 -32.38
C LYS A 98 12.69 37.93 -31.54
N ASP A 99 14.02 37.93 -31.53
CA ASP A 99 14.87 37.06 -30.71
C ASP A 99 14.51 35.56 -30.77
N ASN A 100 14.34 35.01 -31.98
CA ASN A 100 13.88 33.62 -32.22
C ASN A 100 12.46 33.32 -31.68
N LEU A 101 11.67 34.35 -31.38
CA LEU A 101 10.26 34.24 -31.02
C LEU A 101 9.40 34.78 -32.17
N GLN A 102 8.31 34.09 -32.45
CA GLN A 102 7.28 34.48 -33.41
C GLN A 102 5.91 34.45 -32.74
N SER A 103 5.14 35.50 -32.98
CA SER A 103 3.79 35.59 -32.44
C SER A 103 2.84 36.28 -33.42
N GLN A 104 1.73 35.60 -33.71
CA GLN A 104 0.57 36.18 -34.36
C GLN A 104 -0.40 36.67 -33.27
N ILE A 105 -0.65 37.96 -33.23
CA ILE A 105 -1.46 38.59 -32.18
C ILE A 105 -2.83 38.92 -32.79
N ASP A 106 -3.91 38.45 -32.15
CA ASP A 106 -5.26 38.57 -32.72
C ASP A 106 -5.65 40.04 -32.92
N GLY A 107 -5.28 40.91 -31.98
CA GLY A 107 -5.26 42.35 -32.17
C GLY A 107 -4.38 43.07 -31.16
N VAL A 108 -4.20 44.37 -31.34
CA VAL A 108 -3.52 45.23 -30.37
C VAL A 108 -4.27 46.56 -30.23
N LYS A 109 -4.20 47.15 -29.05
CA LYS A 109 -4.82 48.43 -28.70
C LYS A 109 -3.76 49.45 -28.31
N LYS A 110 -3.84 50.65 -28.87
CA LYS A 110 -2.97 51.77 -28.53
C LYS A 110 -3.24 52.25 -27.10
N VAL A 111 -2.18 52.46 -26.34
CA VAL A 111 -2.22 53.05 -24.99
C VAL A 111 -1.11 54.08 -24.83
N PHE A 112 -1.34 55.06 -23.96
CA PHE A 112 -0.36 56.11 -23.70
C PHE A 112 0.88 55.57 -22.98
N GLY A 113 2.04 56.12 -23.34
CA GLY A 113 3.28 55.97 -22.60
C GLY A 113 4.49 55.75 -23.51
N ASP A 114 5.62 56.31 -23.11
CA ASP A 114 6.84 56.39 -23.92
C ASP A 114 7.33 55.04 -24.43
N SER A 115 7.61 54.97 -25.73
CA SER A 115 8.24 53.84 -26.40
C SER A 115 8.99 54.30 -27.66
N PRO A 116 9.80 53.43 -28.29
CA PRO A 116 10.34 53.66 -29.64
C PRO A 116 9.32 53.98 -30.74
N LEU A 117 8.01 53.80 -30.50
CA LEU A 117 6.94 54.18 -31.43
C LEU A 117 6.43 55.63 -31.22
N GLY A 118 6.80 56.28 -30.10
CA GLY A 118 6.33 57.63 -29.71
C GLY A 118 5.80 57.67 -28.27
N LEU A 119 4.89 58.61 -27.98
CA LEU A 119 4.21 58.73 -26.67
C LEU A 119 3.14 57.65 -26.44
N PHE A 120 3.25 56.52 -27.12
CA PHE A 120 2.32 55.41 -27.05
C PHE A 120 3.03 54.08 -27.26
N HIS A 121 2.37 53.01 -26.84
CA HIS A 121 2.73 51.63 -27.15
C HIS A 121 1.44 50.82 -27.29
N TYR A 122 1.56 49.54 -27.60
CA TYR A 122 0.41 48.68 -27.83
C TYR A 122 0.28 47.60 -26.75
N GLU A 123 -0.95 47.40 -26.25
CA GLU A 123 -1.38 46.27 -25.42
C GLU A 123 -2.01 45.19 -26.31
N PRO A 124 -1.68 43.89 -26.13
CA PRO A 124 -2.23 42.83 -26.98
C PRO A 124 -3.65 42.44 -26.58
N ILE A 125 -4.39 41.95 -27.57
CA ILE A 125 -5.73 41.38 -27.46
C ILE A 125 -5.66 39.90 -27.89
N LEU A 126 -6.22 39.01 -27.08
CA LEU A 126 -6.39 37.59 -27.36
C LEU A 126 -7.87 37.28 -27.52
N PHE A 127 -8.25 36.60 -28.61
CA PHE A 127 -9.60 36.09 -28.82
C PHE A 127 -9.68 34.63 -28.37
N SER A 128 -10.70 34.30 -27.58
CA SER A 128 -10.87 32.98 -27.00
C SER A 128 -12.35 32.60 -26.95
N ARG A 129 -12.77 31.60 -27.72
CA ARG A 129 -14.15 31.12 -27.75
C ARG A 129 -14.68 30.59 -26.39
N ASN A 130 -13.78 30.19 -25.50
CA ASN A 130 -14.11 29.65 -24.18
C ASN A 130 -14.96 30.59 -23.32
N ALA A 131 -15.98 30.06 -22.63
CA ALA A 131 -16.85 30.83 -21.73
C ALA A 131 -16.12 31.44 -20.51
N HIS A 132 -14.95 30.91 -20.14
CA HIS A 132 -14.20 31.36 -18.97
C HIS A 132 -12.69 31.48 -19.22
N ILE A 133 -12.05 32.42 -18.55
CA ILE A 133 -10.60 32.63 -18.60
C ILE A 133 -9.89 31.74 -17.58
N ASN A 134 -9.01 30.87 -18.07
CA ASN A 134 -8.14 30.03 -17.23
C ASN A 134 -6.68 30.54 -17.24
N LYS A 135 -5.80 29.89 -16.46
CA LYS A 135 -4.37 30.25 -16.40
C LYS A 135 -3.66 30.14 -17.76
N ARG A 136 -4.03 29.15 -18.57
CA ARG A 136 -3.44 28.93 -19.91
C ARG A 136 -3.70 30.14 -20.82
N HIS A 137 -4.93 30.65 -20.87
CA HIS A 137 -5.25 31.85 -21.66
C HIS A 137 -4.39 33.05 -21.25
N LYS A 138 -4.20 33.24 -19.94
CA LYS A 138 -3.36 34.31 -19.39
C LYS A 138 -1.89 34.15 -19.79
N LEU A 139 -1.35 32.93 -19.76
CA LEU A 139 0.02 32.65 -20.23
C LEU A 139 0.15 32.85 -21.75
N CYS A 140 -0.84 32.44 -22.55
CA CYS A 140 -0.85 32.67 -24.00
C CYS A 140 -0.92 34.16 -24.38
N LEU A 141 -1.68 34.96 -23.62
CA LEU A 141 -1.70 36.42 -23.75
C LEU A 141 -0.37 37.04 -23.33
N ALA A 142 0.18 36.60 -22.19
CA ALA A 142 1.47 37.10 -21.69
C ALA A 142 2.63 36.75 -22.63
N TYR A 143 2.62 35.59 -23.28
CA TYR A 143 3.57 35.25 -24.35
C TYR A 143 3.48 36.25 -25.51
N ARG A 144 2.28 36.52 -26.04
CA ARG A 144 2.07 37.52 -27.10
C ARG A 144 2.55 38.91 -26.68
N ALA A 145 2.26 39.31 -25.44
CA ALA A 145 2.72 40.57 -24.87
C ALA A 145 4.24 40.64 -24.74
N PHE A 146 4.88 39.53 -24.38
CA PHE A 146 6.32 39.45 -24.25
C PHE A 146 7.02 39.63 -25.60
N VAL A 147 6.53 38.95 -26.65
CA VAL A 147 7.07 39.10 -28.01
C VAL A 147 6.81 40.50 -28.56
N LEU A 148 5.58 41.04 -28.39
CA LEU A 148 5.23 42.41 -28.76
C LEU A 148 6.12 43.43 -28.04
N GLY A 149 6.30 43.26 -26.73
CA GLY A 149 7.07 44.16 -25.89
C GLY A 149 8.54 44.22 -26.27
N LYS A 150 9.15 43.07 -26.60
CA LYS A 150 10.51 43.02 -27.17
C LYS A 150 10.63 43.73 -28.51
N ALA A 151 9.59 43.66 -29.34
CA ALA A 151 9.62 44.23 -30.67
C ALA A 151 9.34 45.74 -30.69
N GLN A 152 8.41 46.22 -29.86
CA GLN A 152 8.12 47.65 -29.72
C GLN A 152 9.05 48.37 -28.73
N GLY A 153 9.88 47.63 -27.99
CA GLY A 153 10.83 48.18 -27.01
C GLY A 153 10.24 48.56 -25.65
N LYS A 154 8.95 48.25 -25.41
CA LYS A 154 8.26 48.46 -24.13
C LYS A 154 7.33 47.31 -23.79
N MET A 155 7.51 46.72 -22.61
CA MET A 155 6.62 45.66 -22.13
C MET A 155 5.23 46.22 -21.79
N PRO A 156 4.14 45.63 -22.30
CA PRO A 156 2.78 46.02 -21.91
C PRO A 156 2.49 45.65 -20.46
N ASP A 157 1.91 46.58 -19.70
CA ASP A 157 1.49 46.32 -18.31
C ASP A 157 0.24 45.41 -18.26
N ASN A 158 -0.62 45.54 -19.26
CA ASN A 158 -1.85 44.78 -19.38
C ASN A 158 -2.05 44.22 -20.80
N GLY A 159 -2.99 43.30 -20.91
CA GLY A 159 -3.59 42.90 -22.19
C GLY A 159 -5.06 42.57 -21.99
N THR A 160 -5.78 42.40 -23.09
CA THR A 160 -7.22 42.12 -23.08
C THR A 160 -7.49 40.73 -23.60
N ILE A 161 -8.41 40.00 -22.96
CA ILE A 161 -8.96 38.76 -23.49
C ILE A 161 -10.43 39.02 -23.82
N ILE A 162 -10.83 38.76 -25.07
CA ILE A 162 -12.23 38.76 -25.49
C ILE A 162 -12.69 37.31 -25.56
N PHE A 163 -13.72 36.98 -24.77
CA PHE A 163 -14.10 35.59 -24.56
C PHE A 163 -15.60 35.33 -24.44
N GLY A 164 -15.97 34.07 -24.67
CA GLY A 164 -17.35 33.57 -24.61
C GLY A 164 -18.24 34.09 -25.75
N THR A 165 -19.45 33.54 -25.84
CA THR A 165 -20.42 33.86 -26.90
C THR A 165 -20.88 35.32 -26.91
N ASN A 166 -20.79 35.99 -25.76
CA ASN A 166 -21.12 37.41 -25.61
C ASN A 166 -19.95 38.35 -25.89
N PHE A 167 -18.77 37.83 -26.28
CA PHE A 167 -17.56 38.62 -26.54
C PHE A 167 -17.19 39.54 -25.35
N THR A 168 -17.24 38.97 -24.14
CA THR A 168 -16.93 39.71 -22.92
C THR A 168 -15.46 40.10 -22.90
N GLU A 169 -15.16 41.36 -22.58
CA GLU A 169 -13.79 41.85 -22.46
C GLU A 169 -13.30 41.74 -21.01
N SER A 170 -12.09 41.20 -20.82
CA SER A 170 -11.41 41.20 -19.53
C SER A 170 -9.98 41.71 -19.67
N LYS A 171 -9.67 42.76 -18.90
CA LYS A 171 -8.32 43.33 -18.81
C LYS A 171 -7.49 42.55 -17.80
N ILE A 172 -6.33 42.06 -18.22
CA ILE A 172 -5.43 41.21 -17.44
C ILE A 172 -4.11 41.94 -17.19
N ARG A 173 -3.72 42.10 -15.93
CA ARG A 173 -2.38 42.56 -15.55
C ARG A 173 -1.34 41.47 -15.84
N LEU A 174 -0.31 41.80 -16.61
CA LEU A 174 0.62 40.81 -17.19
C LEU A 174 1.89 40.57 -16.37
N GLU A 175 2.28 41.53 -15.53
CA GLU A 175 3.48 41.45 -14.67
C GLU A 175 3.65 40.11 -13.95
N PRO A 176 2.61 39.51 -13.30
CA PRO A 176 2.78 38.25 -12.57
C PRO A 176 3.16 37.06 -13.46
N TYR A 177 2.88 37.12 -14.76
CA TYR A 177 3.07 36.02 -15.70
C TYR A 177 4.39 36.11 -16.47
N PHE A 178 5.02 37.30 -16.57
CA PHE A 178 6.23 37.46 -17.38
C PHE A 178 7.40 36.60 -16.91
N LYS A 179 7.59 36.46 -15.59
CA LYS A 179 8.63 35.57 -15.05
C LYS A 179 8.41 34.11 -15.44
N GLU A 180 7.16 33.64 -15.35
CA GLU A 180 6.79 32.27 -15.72
C GLU A 180 6.95 32.05 -17.23
N VAL A 181 6.46 32.99 -18.05
CA VAL A 181 6.60 32.95 -19.52
C VAL A 181 8.06 32.94 -19.94
N SER A 182 8.94 33.74 -19.31
CA SER A 182 10.37 33.74 -19.62
C SER A 182 10.99 32.36 -19.39
N LEU A 183 10.72 31.72 -18.24
CA LEU A 183 11.25 30.39 -17.93
C LEU A 183 10.74 29.31 -18.91
N LEU A 184 9.48 29.42 -19.33
CA LEU A 184 8.88 28.53 -20.33
C LEU A 184 9.52 28.74 -21.70
N ILE A 185 9.74 29.99 -22.11
CA ILE A 185 10.43 30.34 -23.37
C ILE A 185 11.86 29.78 -23.35
N ASP A 186 12.61 29.95 -22.26
CA ASP A 186 13.99 29.45 -22.15
C ASP A 186 14.03 27.92 -22.29
N SER A 187 13.09 27.23 -21.64
CA SER A 187 12.95 25.78 -21.73
C SER A 187 12.62 25.33 -23.16
N LEU A 188 11.71 26.04 -23.82
CA LEU A 188 11.30 25.75 -25.19
C LEU A 188 12.42 26.03 -26.19
N LEU A 189 13.14 27.15 -26.06
CA LEU A 189 14.30 27.48 -26.88
C LEU A 189 15.40 26.43 -26.73
N SER A 190 15.66 25.96 -25.51
CA SER A 190 16.57 24.82 -25.29
C SER A 190 16.11 23.58 -26.05
N GLN A 191 14.81 23.28 -26.02
CA GLN A 191 14.24 22.13 -26.74
C GLN A 191 14.32 22.28 -28.27
N VAL A 192 14.08 23.49 -28.80
CA VAL A 192 14.21 23.81 -30.23
C VAL A 192 15.67 23.66 -30.68
N ASN A 193 16.62 24.21 -29.91
CA ASN A 193 18.04 24.23 -30.27
C ASN A 193 18.71 22.87 -30.12
N ASN A 194 18.38 22.11 -29.07
CA ASN A 194 19.06 20.86 -28.72
C ASN A 194 18.32 19.60 -29.18
N GLN A 195 17.09 19.73 -29.68
CA GLN A 195 16.19 18.60 -30.00
C GLN A 195 16.09 17.56 -28.88
N THR A 196 16.19 18.00 -27.62
CA THR A 196 16.15 17.10 -26.46
C THR A 196 14.77 16.46 -26.35
N LYS A 197 14.72 15.13 -26.47
CA LYS A 197 13.50 14.34 -26.31
C LYS A 197 13.01 14.41 -24.86
N PRO A 198 11.83 15.00 -24.57
CA PRO A 198 11.27 15.02 -23.22
C PRO A 198 10.85 13.62 -22.78
N SER A 199 10.69 13.41 -21.47
CA SER A 199 10.11 12.16 -20.95
C SER A 199 8.68 12.00 -21.45
N LEU A 200 8.35 10.82 -21.96
CA LEU A 200 7.00 10.50 -22.39
C LEU A 200 6.06 10.47 -21.17
N TYR A 201 4.95 11.22 -21.24
CA TYR A 201 3.90 11.18 -20.24
C TYR A 201 2.54 11.31 -20.92
N LEU A 202 1.71 10.27 -20.81
CA LEU A 202 0.33 10.29 -21.30
C LEU A 202 -0.54 11.08 -20.31
N ASN A 203 -0.84 12.33 -20.65
CA ASN A 203 -1.61 13.25 -19.83
C ASN A 203 -3.06 13.42 -20.33
N ARG A 204 -3.84 14.29 -19.68
CA ARG A 204 -5.25 14.54 -20.06
C ARG A 204 -5.40 15.17 -21.45
N HIS A 205 -4.41 15.92 -21.93
CA HIS A 205 -4.41 16.50 -23.28
C HIS A 205 -4.37 15.42 -24.38
N CYS A 206 -3.93 14.20 -24.07
CA CYS A 206 -3.86 13.11 -25.04
C CYS A 206 -5.21 12.82 -25.71
N ASP A 207 -6.35 13.08 -25.09
CA ASP A 207 -7.66 12.77 -25.68
C ASP A 207 -7.99 13.59 -26.93
N VAL A 208 -7.51 14.83 -27.00
CA VAL A 208 -7.68 15.75 -28.15
C VAL A 208 -6.41 15.87 -29.00
N CYS A 209 -5.35 15.14 -28.66
CA CYS A 209 -4.04 15.28 -29.29
C CYS A 209 -3.92 14.43 -30.57
N GLN A 210 -3.52 15.05 -31.69
CA GLN A 210 -3.24 14.36 -32.96
C GLN A 210 -2.17 13.25 -32.85
N PHE A 211 -1.29 13.30 -31.84
CA PHE A 211 -0.24 12.29 -31.61
C PHE A 211 -0.64 11.18 -30.63
N LYS A 212 -1.92 11.11 -30.20
CA LYS A 212 -2.40 10.15 -29.19
C LYS A 212 -2.00 8.70 -29.51
N LYS A 213 -2.23 8.27 -30.74
CA LYS A 213 -1.96 6.90 -31.21
C LYS A 213 -0.47 6.55 -31.07
N ARG A 214 0.40 7.37 -31.68
CA ARG A 214 1.86 7.21 -31.62
C ARG A 214 2.41 7.21 -30.20
N CYS A 215 1.99 8.19 -29.38
CA CYS A 215 2.45 8.27 -27.98
C CYS A 215 2.02 7.04 -27.18
N ARG A 216 0.82 6.52 -27.44
CA ARG A 216 0.32 5.30 -26.80
C ARG A 216 1.09 4.07 -27.25
N GLU A 217 1.40 3.93 -28.53
CA GLU A 217 2.23 2.85 -29.07
C GLU A 217 3.63 2.86 -28.46
N GLU A 218 4.26 4.03 -28.33
CA GLU A 218 5.56 4.19 -27.67
C GLU A 218 5.51 3.84 -26.18
N ALA A 219 4.44 4.26 -25.48
CA ALA A 219 4.23 3.91 -24.08
C ALA A 219 4.02 2.41 -23.89
N LEU A 220 3.27 1.76 -24.79
CA LEU A 220 3.06 0.30 -24.80
C LEU A 220 4.36 -0.45 -25.04
N ALA A 221 5.16 -0.03 -26.04
CA ALA A 221 6.44 -0.66 -26.37
C ALA A 221 7.45 -0.59 -25.21
N SER A 222 7.42 0.49 -24.43
CA SER A 222 8.28 0.68 -23.26
C SER A 222 7.66 0.20 -21.93
N ASP A 223 6.44 -0.35 -21.96
CA ASP A 223 5.65 -0.73 -20.78
C ASP A 223 5.57 0.42 -19.74
N HIS A 224 5.47 1.66 -20.22
CA HIS A 224 5.66 2.87 -19.42
C HIS A 224 4.53 3.07 -18.39
N LEU A 225 4.89 3.50 -17.17
CA LEU A 225 3.94 3.70 -16.08
C LEU A 225 2.76 4.62 -16.42
N SER A 226 2.95 5.60 -17.32
CA SER A 226 1.88 6.52 -17.74
C SER A 226 0.72 5.85 -18.49
N LEU A 227 0.84 4.58 -18.88
CA LEU A 227 -0.29 3.81 -19.40
C LEU A 227 -1.43 3.65 -18.38
N LEU A 228 -1.11 3.68 -17.07
CA LEU A 228 -2.09 3.65 -15.99
C LEU A 228 -2.78 5.03 -15.90
N ARG A 229 -3.97 5.17 -16.50
CA ARG A 229 -4.63 6.48 -16.61
C ARG A 229 -4.86 7.09 -15.23
N GLY A 230 -4.43 8.35 -15.08
CA GLY A 230 -4.56 9.11 -13.84
C GLY A 230 -3.34 9.07 -12.93
N ILE A 231 -2.33 8.23 -13.20
CA ILE A 231 -1.06 8.29 -12.48
C ILE A 231 -0.36 9.64 -12.72
N SER A 232 0.09 10.30 -11.66
CA SER A 232 0.77 11.60 -11.76
C SER A 232 2.25 11.44 -12.11
N GLU A 233 2.86 12.45 -12.73
CA GLU A 233 4.32 12.48 -12.95
C GLU A 233 5.11 12.34 -11.65
N ASN A 234 4.62 12.90 -10.54
CA ASN A 234 5.22 12.75 -9.23
C ASN A 234 5.20 11.30 -8.73
N GLU A 235 4.10 10.57 -8.97
CA GLU A 235 3.96 9.17 -8.64
C GLU A 235 4.90 8.30 -9.49
N ILE A 236 5.01 8.60 -10.79
CA ILE A 236 5.98 7.96 -11.69
C ILE A 236 7.41 8.22 -11.19
N ALA A 237 7.79 9.47 -10.94
CA ALA A 237 9.11 9.83 -10.44
C ALA A 237 9.44 9.14 -9.10
N ARG A 238 8.45 9.00 -8.21
CA ARG A 238 8.59 8.28 -6.94
C ARG A 238 8.87 6.79 -7.14
N ASN A 239 8.23 6.16 -8.12
CA ASN A 239 8.47 4.76 -8.46
C ASN A 239 9.83 4.59 -9.19
N ASN A 240 10.19 5.51 -10.09
CA ASN A 240 11.48 5.51 -10.77
C ASN A 240 12.65 5.60 -9.78
N ARG A 241 12.55 6.42 -8.72
CA ARG A 241 13.55 6.49 -7.63
C ARG A 241 13.71 5.17 -6.85
N LYS A 242 12.75 4.25 -6.95
CA LYS A 242 12.81 2.89 -6.37
C LYS A 242 13.26 1.83 -7.38
N GLY A 243 13.64 2.23 -8.60
CA GLY A 243 13.99 1.32 -9.70
C GLY A 243 12.78 0.71 -10.42
N ILE A 244 11.57 1.24 -10.22
CA ILE A 244 10.35 0.75 -10.87
C ILE A 244 10.02 1.70 -12.02
N PHE A 245 10.24 1.26 -13.25
CA PHE A 245 10.08 2.05 -14.48
C PHE A 245 8.93 1.55 -15.36
N THR A 246 8.47 0.31 -15.16
CA THR A 246 7.44 -0.31 -16.01
C THR A 246 6.20 -0.75 -15.24
N VAL A 247 5.06 -0.86 -15.93
CA VAL A 247 3.80 -1.35 -15.35
C VAL A 247 3.95 -2.79 -14.86
N THR A 248 4.66 -3.63 -15.63
CA THR A 248 5.00 -5.00 -15.23
C THR A 248 5.79 -5.00 -13.92
N GLN A 249 6.81 -4.16 -13.76
CA GLN A 249 7.56 -4.07 -12.50
C GLN A 249 6.66 -3.61 -11.33
N LEU A 250 5.80 -2.61 -11.56
CA LEU A 250 4.87 -2.11 -10.56
C LEU A 250 3.89 -3.20 -10.09
N SER A 251 3.45 -4.09 -10.99
CA SER A 251 2.54 -5.19 -10.65
C SER A 251 3.07 -6.12 -9.56
N TYR A 252 4.39 -6.35 -9.50
CA TYR A 252 5.01 -7.21 -8.49
C TYR A 252 5.09 -6.56 -7.10
N THR A 253 4.83 -5.27 -7.01
CA THR A 253 4.91 -4.52 -5.74
C THR A 253 3.62 -4.56 -4.93
N PHE A 254 2.49 -4.98 -5.53
CA PHE A 254 1.23 -5.09 -4.80
C PHE A 254 1.35 -6.13 -3.68
N ARG A 255 0.83 -5.78 -2.50
CA ARG A 255 0.79 -6.63 -1.31
C ARG A 255 -0.56 -6.44 -0.64
N ALA A 256 -1.32 -7.52 -0.49
CA ALA A 256 -2.63 -7.51 0.17
C ALA A 256 -2.49 -7.25 1.68
N ARG A 257 -2.40 -5.99 2.11
CA ARG A 257 -2.30 -5.66 3.54
C ARG A 257 -3.67 -5.64 4.20
N ARG A 258 -3.79 -6.26 5.38
CA ARG A 258 -4.97 -6.08 6.25
C ARG A 258 -4.99 -4.65 6.80
N ARG A 259 -6.13 -3.98 6.65
CA ARG A 259 -6.35 -2.60 7.12
C ARG A 259 -6.11 -2.51 8.63
N PRO A 260 -5.32 -1.53 9.11
CA PRO A 260 -5.21 -1.29 10.54
C PRO A 260 -6.56 -0.80 11.09
N LYS A 261 -6.96 -1.30 12.26
CA LYS A 261 -8.24 -0.99 12.95
C LYS A 261 -8.52 0.52 13.18
N LYS A 262 -7.56 1.41 12.92
CA LYS A 262 -7.63 2.87 13.15
C LYS A 262 -7.84 3.74 11.91
N ALA A 263 -7.98 3.16 10.70
CA ALA A 263 -8.17 3.97 9.50
C ALA A 263 -9.57 4.64 9.48
N LYS A 264 -9.59 5.97 9.45
CA LYS A 264 -10.79 6.82 9.62
C LYS A 264 -11.69 6.99 8.36
N SER A 265 -11.20 6.64 7.16
CA SER A 265 -11.91 6.87 5.88
C SER A 265 -12.63 5.62 5.37
N ALA A 266 -13.91 5.70 5.00
CA ALA A 266 -14.62 4.58 4.35
C ALA A 266 -14.03 4.24 2.97
N THR A 267 -13.62 5.25 2.19
CA THR A 267 -13.05 5.12 0.84
C THR A 267 -11.57 4.77 0.85
N LEU A 268 -11.20 3.78 0.03
CA LEU A 268 -9.82 3.34 -0.19
C LEU A 268 -9.17 4.16 -1.31
N PRO A 269 -7.91 4.61 -1.17
CA PRO A 269 -7.19 5.25 -2.26
C PRO A 269 -6.95 4.25 -3.39
N HIS A 270 -7.00 4.71 -4.64
CA HIS A 270 -6.74 3.88 -5.80
C HIS A 270 -5.32 3.30 -5.76
N SER A 271 -5.19 2.00 -6.03
CA SER A 271 -3.93 1.27 -5.97
C SER A 271 -3.41 0.96 -7.38
N TYR A 272 -2.53 1.81 -7.91
CA TYR A 272 -1.84 1.57 -9.19
C TYR A 272 -1.11 0.22 -9.26
N PRO A 273 -0.44 -0.29 -8.20
CA PRO A 273 0.12 -1.63 -8.22
C PRO A 273 -0.92 -2.74 -8.41
N LEU A 274 -2.15 -2.55 -7.91
CA LEU A 274 -3.24 -3.53 -8.09
C LEU A 274 -3.82 -3.45 -9.49
N GLN A 275 -3.95 -2.25 -10.06
CA GLN A 275 -4.33 -2.07 -11.46
C GLN A 275 -3.29 -2.72 -12.39
N ALA A 276 -2.00 -2.49 -12.14
CA ALA A 276 -0.91 -3.13 -12.88
C ALA A 276 -0.96 -4.67 -12.76
N LEU A 277 -1.32 -5.19 -11.59
CA LEU A 277 -1.55 -6.63 -11.37
C LEU A 277 -2.75 -7.14 -12.19
N ALA A 278 -3.86 -6.40 -12.23
CA ALA A 278 -5.06 -6.70 -13.03
C ALA A 278 -4.68 -6.86 -14.51
N LEU A 279 -3.95 -5.88 -15.05
CA LEU A 279 -3.47 -5.87 -16.43
C LEU A 279 -2.56 -7.08 -16.75
N ARG A 280 -1.60 -7.38 -15.86
CA ARG A 280 -0.67 -8.49 -16.07
C ARG A 280 -1.36 -9.86 -16.03
N GLU A 281 -2.20 -10.09 -15.03
CA GLU A 281 -2.85 -11.40 -14.83
C GLU A 281 -4.15 -11.57 -15.62
N LYS A 282 -4.65 -10.50 -16.24
CA LYS A 282 -5.96 -10.45 -16.91
C LYS A 282 -7.11 -10.88 -16.01
N ASN A 283 -7.00 -10.54 -14.72
CA ASN A 283 -7.97 -10.87 -13.69
C ASN A 283 -8.69 -9.60 -13.22
N LEU A 284 -9.92 -9.77 -12.76
CA LEU A 284 -10.65 -8.71 -12.08
C LEU A 284 -10.39 -8.80 -10.58
N TYR A 285 -9.91 -7.73 -9.96
CA TYR A 285 -9.68 -7.71 -8.52
C TYR A 285 -10.71 -6.87 -7.78
N ILE A 286 -11.25 -7.44 -6.71
CA ILE A 286 -12.12 -6.74 -5.76
C ILE A 286 -11.33 -6.44 -4.48
N HIS A 287 -11.19 -5.15 -4.18
CA HIS A 287 -10.49 -4.62 -3.03
C HIS A 287 -11.46 -4.02 -2.03
N GLY A 288 -11.37 -4.45 -0.76
CA GLY A 288 -12.35 -4.09 0.25
C GLY A 288 -13.70 -4.76 0.01
N ASN A 289 -14.77 -4.12 0.50
CA ASN A 289 -16.15 -4.57 0.37
C ASN A 289 -16.96 -3.43 -0.27
N PRO A 290 -16.95 -3.28 -1.61
CA PRO A 290 -17.81 -2.32 -2.26
C PRO A 290 -19.27 -2.75 -2.12
N GLU A 291 -20.15 -1.75 -1.98
CA GLU A 291 -21.60 -1.93 -2.02
C GLU A 291 -22.14 -1.26 -3.30
N ILE A 292 -23.10 -1.91 -3.93
CA ILE A 292 -23.87 -1.33 -5.04
C ILE A 292 -25.30 -1.11 -4.57
N ALA A 293 -25.88 0.04 -4.89
CA ALA A 293 -27.26 0.32 -4.52
C ALA A 293 -28.20 -0.66 -5.23
N SER A 294 -29.26 -1.07 -4.53
CA SER A 294 -30.25 -2.02 -5.04
C SER A 294 -31.65 -1.47 -4.78
N ALA A 295 -32.48 -1.51 -5.82
CA ALA A 295 -33.90 -1.17 -5.77
C ALA A 295 -34.69 -2.04 -6.75
N LYS A 296 -36.02 -1.91 -6.74
CA LYS A 296 -36.92 -2.64 -7.65
C LYS A 296 -36.79 -2.15 -9.10
N THR A 297 -36.64 -0.84 -9.26
CA THR A 297 -36.44 -0.18 -10.56
C THR A 297 -34.99 0.31 -10.63
N HIS A 298 -34.28 0.02 -11.71
CA HIS A 298 -32.95 0.61 -11.97
C HIS A 298 -33.08 1.58 -13.13
N VAL A 299 -32.58 2.79 -12.95
CA VAL A 299 -32.58 3.82 -13.99
C VAL A 299 -31.14 4.14 -14.34
N TYR A 300 -30.78 3.97 -15.60
CA TYR A 300 -29.46 4.29 -16.13
C TYR A 300 -29.54 5.62 -16.88
N PHE A 301 -28.80 6.60 -16.38
CA PHE A 301 -28.86 7.99 -16.83
C PHE A 301 -27.54 8.39 -17.48
N ASP A 302 -27.66 9.00 -18.64
CA ASP A 302 -26.58 9.63 -19.36
C ASP A 302 -27.03 10.98 -19.92
N ILE A 303 -26.13 11.96 -19.97
CA ILE A 303 -26.44 13.31 -20.44
C ILE A 303 -25.32 13.83 -21.33
N GLU A 304 -25.72 14.32 -22.49
CA GLU A 304 -24.82 14.91 -23.48
C GLU A 304 -24.92 16.43 -23.46
N GLY A 305 -23.78 17.09 -23.55
CA GLY A 305 -23.70 18.54 -23.56
C GLY A 305 -22.45 19.07 -24.23
N VAL A 306 -22.45 20.38 -24.45
CA VAL A 306 -21.33 21.17 -24.94
C VAL A 306 -20.85 22.06 -23.79
N PRO A 307 -19.83 21.62 -23.01
CA PRO A 307 -19.41 22.30 -21.79
C PRO A 307 -19.02 23.77 -22.02
N GLU A 308 -18.45 24.08 -23.17
CA GLU A 308 -18.03 25.43 -23.55
C GLU A 308 -19.20 26.41 -23.71
N ARG A 309 -20.39 25.90 -24.00
CA ARG A 309 -21.63 26.69 -24.15
C ARG A 309 -22.53 26.61 -22.90
N ASP A 310 -22.11 25.84 -21.90
CA ASP A 310 -22.93 25.52 -20.72
C ASP A 310 -24.34 25.04 -21.14
N PHE A 311 -24.38 24.09 -22.09
CA PHE A 311 -25.60 23.63 -22.74
C PHE A 311 -25.65 22.10 -22.82
N ASN A 312 -26.63 21.49 -22.15
CA ASN A 312 -26.96 20.08 -22.22
C ASN A 312 -28.12 19.90 -23.20
N TYR A 313 -27.91 19.10 -24.23
CA TYR A 313 -28.84 19.01 -25.36
C TYR A 313 -29.61 17.69 -25.44
N LEU A 314 -29.15 16.66 -24.74
CA LEU A 314 -29.79 15.36 -24.76
C LEU A 314 -29.67 14.68 -23.39
N ILE A 315 -30.80 14.24 -22.86
CA ILE A 315 -30.89 13.40 -21.67
C ILE A 315 -31.42 12.04 -22.07
N GLY A 316 -30.70 10.99 -21.69
CA GLY A 316 -31.10 9.59 -21.84
C GLY A 316 -31.49 8.97 -20.51
N LEU A 317 -32.55 8.17 -20.53
CA LEU A 317 -33.04 7.40 -19.40
C LEU A 317 -33.42 6.00 -19.86
N LEU A 318 -32.63 5.00 -19.46
CA LEU A 318 -33.02 3.61 -19.59
C LEU A 318 -33.59 3.12 -18.26
N ILE A 319 -34.90 2.89 -18.22
CA ILE A 319 -35.62 2.38 -17.06
C ILE A 319 -35.75 0.86 -17.21
N ASP A 320 -35.21 0.12 -16.25
CA ASP A 320 -35.35 -1.34 -16.13
C ASP A 320 -36.22 -1.67 -14.92
N GLU A 321 -37.43 -2.17 -15.19
CA GLU A 321 -38.36 -2.68 -14.18
C GLU A 321 -38.59 -4.17 -14.38
N ASN A 322 -38.05 -5.00 -13.49
CA ASN A 322 -38.19 -6.46 -13.52
C ASN A 322 -37.82 -7.09 -14.89
N GLY A 323 -36.84 -6.54 -15.62
CA GLY A 323 -36.41 -7.03 -16.92
C GLY A 323 -37.17 -6.43 -18.11
N SER A 324 -38.17 -5.58 -17.88
CA SER A 324 -38.76 -4.74 -18.93
C SER A 324 -37.94 -3.46 -19.06
N GLN A 325 -37.32 -3.28 -20.23
CA GLN A 325 -36.46 -2.14 -20.51
C GLN A 325 -37.20 -1.12 -21.39
N GLN A 326 -37.27 0.12 -20.92
CA GLN A 326 -37.84 1.24 -21.67
C GLN A 326 -36.83 2.38 -21.72
N TYR A 327 -36.50 2.82 -22.92
CA TYR A 327 -35.62 3.95 -23.15
C TYR A 327 -36.44 5.21 -23.44
N HIS A 328 -36.18 6.25 -22.67
CA HIS A 328 -36.72 7.59 -22.86
C HIS A 328 -35.57 8.55 -23.16
N TYR A 329 -35.80 9.49 -24.07
CA TYR A 329 -34.84 10.55 -24.35
C TYR A 329 -35.55 11.89 -24.44
N PHE A 330 -34.84 12.96 -24.05
CA PHE A 330 -35.32 14.34 -24.13
C PHE A 330 -34.29 15.18 -24.87
N TRP A 331 -34.71 15.80 -25.95
CA TRP A 331 -33.82 16.52 -26.87
C TRP A 331 -34.14 18.01 -26.87
N ALA A 332 -33.10 18.84 -26.80
CA ALA A 332 -33.18 20.28 -26.97
C ALA A 332 -32.49 20.70 -28.28
N ASP A 333 -33.24 21.39 -29.14
CA ASP A 333 -32.68 22.00 -30.35
C ASP A 333 -31.80 23.21 -29.98
N SER A 334 -32.17 23.95 -28.93
CA SER A 334 -31.46 25.15 -28.48
C SER A 334 -31.40 25.29 -26.96
N LYS A 335 -30.60 26.24 -26.46
CA LYS A 335 -30.41 26.48 -25.02
C LYS A 335 -31.70 26.88 -24.30
N GLU A 336 -32.62 27.53 -25.00
CA GLU A 336 -33.93 27.95 -24.47
C GLU A 336 -34.82 26.75 -24.12
N GLN A 337 -34.65 25.62 -24.80
CA GLN A 337 -35.40 24.39 -24.55
C GLN A 337 -34.78 23.53 -23.42
N GLN A 338 -33.63 23.92 -22.88
CA GLN A 338 -32.93 23.15 -21.85
C GLN A 338 -33.77 22.95 -20.59
N GLN A 339 -34.46 24.00 -20.11
CA GLN A 339 -35.37 23.88 -18.95
C GLN A 339 -36.55 22.95 -19.22
N GLN A 340 -37.02 22.87 -20.46
CA GLN A 340 -38.10 21.97 -20.85
C GLN A 340 -37.67 20.51 -20.76
N ILE A 341 -36.50 20.15 -21.31
CA ILE A 341 -36.00 18.76 -21.22
C ILE A 341 -35.68 18.35 -19.78
N TYR A 342 -35.25 19.30 -18.94
CA TYR A 342 -35.08 19.07 -17.51
C TYR A 342 -36.41 18.78 -16.80
N ALA A 343 -37.46 19.56 -17.11
CA ALA A 343 -38.80 19.30 -16.57
C ALA A 343 -39.34 17.93 -17.00
N GLN A 344 -39.12 17.54 -18.27
CA GLN A 344 -39.50 16.22 -18.80
C GLN A 344 -38.75 15.08 -18.09
N PHE A 345 -37.45 15.24 -17.86
CA PHE A 345 -36.64 14.29 -17.09
C PHE A 345 -37.18 14.10 -15.66
N ILE A 346 -37.48 15.20 -14.96
CA ILE A 346 -38.05 15.14 -13.60
C ILE A 346 -39.40 14.40 -13.64
N GLN A 347 -40.26 14.73 -14.62
CA GLN A 347 -41.57 14.12 -14.77
C GLN A 347 -41.50 12.61 -15.06
N ALA A 348 -40.54 12.17 -15.86
CA ALA A 348 -40.34 10.75 -16.17
C ALA A 348 -40.04 9.94 -14.89
N LEU A 349 -39.18 10.47 -14.02
CA LEU A 349 -38.83 9.80 -12.75
C LEU A 349 -39.94 9.82 -11.70
N GLN A 350 -40.94 10.69 -11.83
CA GLN A 350 -42.08 10.72 -10.88
C GLN A 350 -42.90 9.43 -10.88
N HIS A 351 -42.89 8.70 -11.99
CA HIS A 351 -43.65 7.47 -12.14
C HIS A 351 -42.93 6.26 -11.52
N CYS A 352 -41.69 6.45 -11.05
CA CYS A 352 -40.87 5.42 -10.42
C CYS A 352 -40.88 5.59 -8.90
N ASP A 353 -41.52 4.67 -8.16
CA ASP A 353 -41.60 4.77 -6.69
C ASP A 353 -40.29 4.40 -5.99
N ASN A 354 -39.72 3.22 -6.32
CA ASN A 354 -38.53 2.66 -5.68
C ASN A 354 -37.44 2.39 -6.71
N TYR A 355 -36.67 3.44 -7.01
CA TYR A 355 -35.58 3.39 -7.98
C TYR A 355 -34.22 3.86 -7.44
N VAL A 356 -33.17 3.40 -8.12
CA VAL A 356 -31.81 3.93 -8.05
C VAL A 356 -31.46 4.53 -9.40
N LEU A 357 -30.92 5.76 -9.39
CA LEU A 357 -30.46 6.46 -10.59
C LEU A 357 -28.94 6.28 -10.76
N PHE A 358 -28.53 5.31 -11.55
CA PHE A 358 -27.13 5.07 -11.89
C PHE A 358 -26.63 6.11 -12.88
N HIS A 359 -25.44 6.62 -12.63
CA HIS A 359 -24.67 7.43 -13.57
C HIS A 359 -23.19 7.04 -13.49
N PHE A 360 -22.43 7.22 -14.56
CA PHE A 360 -21.06 6.72 -14.58
C PHE A 360 -20.09 7.65 -13.85
N GLY A 361 -20.05 8.94 -14.15
CA GLY A 361 -18.95 9.84 -13.78
C GLY A 361 -19.35 11.05 -12.93
N SER A 362 -18.44 12.02 -12.87
CA SER A 362 -18.68 13.30 -12.18
C SER A 362 -19.38 14.34 -13.04
N TYR A 363 -19.41 14.15 -14.37
CA TYR A 363 -20.04 15.08 -15.30
C TYR A 363 -21.55 15.11 -15.10
N GLU A 364 -22.20 13.94 -15.05
CA GLU A 364 -23.64 13.80 -14.81
C GLU A 364 -24.06 14.43 -13.48
N ASN A 365 -23.23 14.27 -12.44
CA ASN A 365 -23.47 14.90 -11.14
C ASN A 365 -23.32 16.43 -11.20
N ALA A 366 -22.35 16.95 -11.95
CA ALA A 366 -22.23 18.39 -12.19
C ALA A 366 -23.43 18.92 -12.98
N ALA A 367 -23.90 18.18 -13.98
CA ALA A 367 -25.07 18.53 -14.77
C ALA A 367 -26.37 18.51 -13.93
N LEU A 368 -26.54 17.55 -13.01
CA LEU A 368 -27.68 17.53 -12.08
C LEU A 368 -27.66 18.74 -11.12
N LYS A 369 -26.48 19.17 -10.65
CA LYS A 369 -26.35 20.39 -9.84
C LYS A 369 -26.62 21.66 -10.65
N GLN A 370 -26.16 21.69 -11.90
CA GLN A 370 -26.46 22.77 -12.82
C GLN A 370 -27.97 22.85 -13.09
N MET A 371 -28.62 21.72 -13.34
CA MET A 371 -30.08 21.60 -13.46
C MET A 371 -30.77 22.15 -12.21
N GLN A 372 -30.30 21.80 -11.01
CA GLN A 372 -30.83 22.33 -9.75
C GLN A 372 -30.72 23.86 -9.66
N SER A 373 -29.63 24.46 -10.13
CA SER A 373 -29.46 25.91 -10.11
C SER A 373 -30.32 26.67 -11.14
N GLN A 374 -30.80 25.99 -12.18
CA GLN A 374 -31.51 26.60 -13.31
C GLN A 374 -33.01 26.36 -13.30
N MET A 375 -33.50 25.40 -12.50
CA MET A 375 -34.92 25.06 -12.41
C MET A 375 -35.65 25.89 -11.35
N PRO A 376 -36.93 26.26 -11.58
CA PRO A 376 -37.75 26.99 -10.61
C PRO A 376 -37.89 26.29 -9.26
N ASP A 377 -38.19 27.06 -8.21
CA ASP A 377 -38.29 26.59 -6.81
C ASP A 377 -39.25 25.41 -6.61
N GLU A 378 -40.31 25.31 -7.43
CA GLU A 378 -41.28 24.21 -7.38
C GLU A 378 -40.69 22.83 -7.66
N TYR A 379 -39.56 22.75 -8.36
CA TYR A 379 -38.86 21.50 -8.70
C TYR A 379 -37.78 21.11 -7.67
N GLN A 380 -37.38 22.01 -6.77
CA GLN A 380 -36.24 21.82 -5.87
C GLN A 380 -36.40 20.61 -4.96
N SER A 381 -37.58 20.44 -4.35
CA SER A 381 -37.85 19.28 -3.48
C SER A 381 -37.71 17.94 -4.21
N ARG A 382 -38.03 17.89 -5.51
CA ARG A 382 -37.92 16.66 -6.32
C ARG A 382 -36.48 16.41 -6.75
N LEU A 383 -35.75 17.47 -7.12
CA LEU A 383 -34.33 17.37 -7.48
C LEU A 383 -33.48 16.94 -6.28
N ASP A 384 -33.79 17.42 -5.08
CA ASP A 384 -33.16 16.93 -3.83
C ASP A 384 -33.43 15.44 -3.60
N GLU A 385 -34.63 14.95 -3.94
CA GLU A 385 -34.95 13.52 -3.85
C GLU A 385 -34.21 12.70 -4.89
N ILE A 386 -34.20 13.14 -6.16
CA ILE A 386 -33.44 12.52 -7.25
C ILE A 386 -31.97 12.41 -6.86
N GLN A 387 -31.37 13.50 -6.36
CA GLN A 387 -29.96 13.53 -5.97
C GLN A 387 -29.65 12.55 -4.84
N LYS A 388 -30.55 12.35 -3.87
CA LYS A 388 -30.42 11.32 -2.82
C LYS A 388 -30.48 9.89 -3.34
N ARG A 389 -31.12 9.67 -4.49
CA ARG A 389 -31.26 8.36 -5.16
C ARG A 389 -30.20 8.10 -6.23
N THR A 390 -29.30 9.05 -6.48
CA THR A 390 -28.19 8.88 -7.44
C THR A 390 -27.12 7.92 -6.92
N PHE A 391 -26.54 7.13 -7.83
CA PHE A 391 -25.40 6.27 -7.54
C PHE A 391 -24.31 6.43 -8.59
N ASN A 392 -23.15 6.94 -8.15
CA ASN A 392 -21.97 7.12 -9.00
C ASN A 392 -21.17 5.81 -9.11
N LEU A 393 -21.29 5.13 -10.24
CA LEU A 393 -20.66 3.83 -10.45
C LEU A 393 -19.12 3.90 -10.52
N LEU A 394 -18.55 4.93 -11.17
CA LEU A 394 -17.10 5.11 -11.27
C LEU A 394 -16.45 5.26 -9.88
N SER A 395 -17.11 5.91 -8.93
CA SER A 395 -16.57 6.08 -7.58
C SER A 395 -16.35 4.75 -6.86
N SER A 396 -17.29 3.81 -7.04
CA SER A 396 -17.22 2.45 -6.52
C SER A 396 -16.14 1.64 -7.24
N ILE A 397 -16.08 1.73 -8.57
CA ILE A 397 -15.05 1.06 -9.38
C ILE A 397 -13.66 1.54 -9.02
N HIS A 398 -13.40 2.85 -9.12
CA HIS A 398 -12.09 3.44 -8.94
C HIS A 398 -11.45 3.10 -7.59
N SER A 399 -12.25 2.92 -6.55
CA SER A 399 -11.75 2.65 -5.20
C SER A 399 -11.57 1.15 -4.91
N HIS A 400 -12.45 0.30 -5.47
CA HIS A 400 -12.63 -1.07 -5.02
C HIS A 400 -12.55 -2.13 -6.13
N ILE A 401 -12.76 -1.80 -7.41
CA ILE A 401 -12.86 -2.78 -8.48
C ILE A 401 -11.82 -2.46 -9.56
N TYR A 402 -10.91 -3.39 -9.79
CA TYR A 402 -9.77 -3.22 -10.68
C TYR A 402 -9.97 -4.16 -11.87
N PHE A 403 -10.52 -3.59 -12.95
CA PHE A 403 -10.60 -4.26 -14.25
C PHE A 403 -9.20 -4.35 -14.88
N PRO A 404 -8.93 -5.36 -15.72
CA PRO A 404 -7.69 -5.47 -16.48
C PRO A 404 -7.68 -4.50 -17.68
N THR A 405 -7.95 -3.21 -17.42
CA THR A 405 -8.02 -2.13 -18.40
C THR A 405 -7.08 -0.98 -18.03
N TRP A 406 -6.62 -0.23 -19.02
CA TRP A 406 -5.68 0.88 -18.83
C TRP A 406 -6.34 2.10 -18.15
N SER A 407 -7.66 2.23 -18.31
CA SER A 407 -8.48 3.24 -17.68
C SER A 407 -9.78 2.65 -17.11
N ASN A 408 -10.38 3.42 -16.19
CA ASN A 408 -11.72 3.14 -15.68
C ASN A 408 -12.81 3.90 -16.47
N SER A 409 -12.63 4.12 -17.77
CA SER A 409 -13.68 4.74 -18.60
C SER A 409 -14.80 3.74 -18.90
N LEU A 410 -16.03 4.22 -19.06
CA LEU A 410 -17.18 3.37 -19.37
C LEU A 410 -16.90 2.55 -20.64
N LYS A 411 -16.37 3.21 -21.67
CA LYS A 411 -16.01 2.57 -22.94
C LYS A 411 -15.00 1.43 -22.80
N GLU A 412 -13.89 1.64 -22.08
CA GLU A 412 -12.89 0.57 -21.90
C GLU A 412 -13.42 -0.59 -21.03
N ILE A 413 -14.17 -0.30 -19.97
CA ILE A 413 -14.71 -1.33 -19.09
C ILE A 413 -15.81 -2.13 -19.80
N ALA A 414 -16.77 -1.47 -20.45
CA ALA A 414 -17.86 -2.16 -21.12
C ALA A 414 -17.35 -2.98 -22.33
N ALA A 415 -16.37 -2.46 -23.09
CA ALA A 415 -15.71 -3.23 -24.15
C ALA A 415 -15.01 -4.48 -23.61
N PHE A 416 -14.37 -4.38 -22.44
CA PHE A 416 -13.81 -5.55 -21.76
C PHE A 416 -14.89 -6.58 -21.37
N LEU A 417 -16.10 -6.12 -21.03
CA LEU A 417 -17.26 -6.96 -20.75
C LEU A 417 -18.02 -7.43 -22.00
N GLY A 418 -17.45 -7.21 -23.20
CA GLY A 418 -18.00 -7.63 -24.48
C GLY A 418 -19.09 -6.72 -25.06
N PHE A 419 -19.25 -5.50 -24.55
CA PHE A 419 -20.18 -4.53 -25.12
C PHE A 419 -19.54 -3.80 -26.31
N GLU A 420 -20.26 -3.73 -27.43
CA GLU A 420 -19.86 -2.99 -28.61
C GLU A 420 -20.86 -1.86 -28.87
N TRP A 421 -20.37 -0.64 -29.04
CA TRP A 421 -21.18 0.48 -29.49
C TRP A 421 -21.61 0.25 -30.94
N SER A 422 -22.81 0.70 -31.28
CA SER A 422 -23.38 0.60 -32.62
C SER A 422 -22.50 1.28 -33.66
N ASP A 423 -21.81 2.35 -33.26
CA ASP A 423 -20.88 3.09 -34.08
C ASP A 423 -19.45 3.05 -33.49
N ARG A 424 -18.49 2.63 -34.33
CA ARG A 424 -17.08 2.46 -33.94
C ARG A 424 -16.37 3.79 -33.69
N GLU A 425 -16.82 4.86 -34.34
CA GLU A 425 -16.26 6.20 -34.19
C GLU A 425 -16.85 6.96 -32.99
N ALA A 426 -17.87 6.40 -32.35
CA ALA A 426 -18.60 7.07 -31.28
C ALA A 426 -17.74 7.35 -30.05
N GLY A 427 -17.95 8.51 -29.44
CA GLY A 427 -17.32 8.91 -28.18
C GLY A 427 -17.55 10.39 -27.90
N GLY A 428 -17.34 10.82 -26.65
CA GLY A 428 -17.72 12.18 -26.22
C GLY A 428 -17.12 13.35 -27.03
N LEU A 429 -15.95 13.22 -27.64
CA LEU A 429 -15.44 14.27 -28.55
C LEU A 429 -16.15 14.25 -29.91
N GLN A 430 -16.48 13.06 -30.39
CA GLN A 430 -17.17 12.87 -31.66
C GLN A 430 -18.64 13.28 -31.54
N SER A 431 -19.29 13.09 -30.38
CA SER A 431 -20.65 13.58 -30.13
C SER A 431 -20.72 15.10 -30.25
N ILE A 432 -19.70 15.83 -29.78
CA ILE A 432 -19.59 17.29 -30.00
C ILE A 432 -19.50 17.62 -31.50
N VAL A 433 -18.69 16.87 -32.27
CA VAL A 433 -18.59 17.07 -33.73
C VAL A 433 -19.93 16.85 -34.41
N TRP A 434 -20.64 15.78 -34.07
CA TRP A 434 -21.96 15.50 -34.61
C TRP A 434 -22.97 16.58 -34.21
N ARG A 435 -22.90 17.09 -32.97
CA ARG A 435 -23.77 18.17 -32.49
C ARG A 435 -23.54 19.47 -33.24
N GLU A 436 -22.30 19.90 -33.43
CA GLU A 436 -21.98 21.13 -34.18
C GLU A 436 -22.39 21.05 -35.65
N ASN A 437 -22.18 19.88 -36.27
CA ASN A 437 -22.64 19.64 -37.64
C ASN A 437 -24.17 19.60 -37.71
N TRP A 438 -24.84 19.06 -36.69
CA TRP A 438 -26.30 19.09 -36.58
C TRP A 438 -26.83 20.52 -36.41
N ASP A 439 -26.23 21.34 -35.55
CA ASP A 439 -26.63 22.75 -35.37
C ASP A 439 -26.56 23.52 -36.71
N SER A 440 -25.59 23.18 -37.56
CA SER A 440 -25.39 23.82 -38.87
C SER A 440 -26.32 23.29 -39.97
N THR A 441 -26.67 21.99 -39.95
CA THR A 441 -27.35 21.31 -41.06
C THR A 441 -28.78 20.86 -40.76
N HIS A 442 -29.13 20.73 -39.48
CA HIS A 442 -30.35 20.11 -38.96
C HIS A 442 -30.60 18.70 -39.51
N CYS A 443 -29.53 17.98 -39.88
CA CYS A 443 -29.60 16.64 -40.47
C CYS A 443 -30.21 15.62 -39.49
N LEU A 444 -31.31 14.97 -39.87
CA LEU A 444 -31.99 13.98 -39.02
C LEU A 444 -31.09 12.77 -38.69
N GLU A 445 -30.20 12.38 -39.59
CA GLU A 445 -29.29 11.25 -39.38
C GLU A 445 -28.30 11.53 -38.25
N LEU A 446 -27.77 12.76 -38.15
CA LEU A 446 -26.87 13.16 -37.05
C LEU A 446 -27.60 13.16 -35.70
N LYS A 447 -28.86 13.62 -35.68
CA LYS A 447 -29.70 13.58 -34.47
C LYS A 447 -29.95 12.14 -34.02
N GLN A 448 -30.30 11.25 -34.95
CA GLN A 448 -30.50 9.83 -34.66
C GLN A 448 -29.20 9.16 -34.19
N ARG A 449 -28.06 9.50 -34.79
CA ARG A 449 -26.73 9.01 -34.38
C ARG A 449 -26.37 9.43 -32.95
N LEU A 450 -26.67 10.67 -32.56
CA LEU A 450 -26.51 11.16 -31.19
C LEU A 450 -27.44 10.46 -30.19
N ILE A 451 -28.72 10.28 -30.54
CA ILE A 451 -29.68 9.56 -29.69
C ILE A 451 -29.25 8.10 -29.50
N GLN A 452 -28.77 7.45 -30.57
CA GLN A 452 -28.26 6.08 -30.50
C GLN A 452 -26.99 5.99 -29.64
N TYR A 453 -26.07 6.95 -29.76
CA TYR A 453 -24.86 6.98 -28.93
C TYR A 453 -25.18 7.09 -27.44
N ASN A 454 -26.08 7.99 -27.05
CA ASN A 454 -26.53 8.16 -25.68
C ASN A 454 -27.32 6.93 -25.16
N TYR A 455 -28.07 6.26 -26.04
CA TYR A 455 -28.72 4.98 -25.72
C TYR A 455 -27.69 3.87 -25.47
N ASP A 456 -26.66 3.76 -26.33
CA ASP A 456 -25.57 2.81 -26.16
C ASP A 456 -24.80 3.07 -24.85
N ASP A 457 -24.58 4.34 -24.45
CA ASP A 457 -23.96 4.70 -23.17
C ASP A 457 -24.84 4.28 -21.97
N CYS A 458 -26.16 4.45 -22.04
CA CYS A 458 -27.10 3.92 -21.05
C CYS A 458 -27.03 2.38 -20.94
N LEU A 459 -26.98 1.67 -22.08
CA LEU A 459 -26.86 0.21 -22.13
C LEU A 459 -25.51 -0.29 -21.60
N ALA A 460 -24.42 0.39 -21.95
CA ALA A 460 -23.09 0.10 -21.44
C ALA A 460 -23.04 0.28 -19.92
N LEU A 461 -23.63 1.38 -19.42
CA LEU A 461 -23.71 1.64 -17.98
C LEU A 461 -24.48 0.53 -17.26
N LYS A 462 -25.62 0.10 -17.82
CA LYS A 462 -26.37 -1.07 -17.33
C LYS A 462 -25.51 -2.32 -17.30
N ARG A 463 -24.84 -2.65 -18.40
CA ARG A 463 -23.99 -3.85 -18.51
C ARG A 463 -22.91 -3.88 -17.43
N VAL A 464 -22.26 -2.74 -17.18
CA VAL A 464 -21.23 -2.61 -16.13
C VAL A 464 -21.84 -2.74 -14.73
N ALA A 465 -22.99 -2.10 -14.48
CA ALA A 465 -23.69 -2.18 -13.19
C ALA A 465 -24.16 -3.61 -12.87
N ASP A 466 -24.79 -4.28 -13.82
CA ASP A 466 -25.26 -5.66 -13.70
C ASP A 466 -24.10 -6.63 -13.44
N PHE A 467 -23.00 -6.47 -14.18
CA PHE A 467 -21.81 -7.29 -13.99
C PHE A 467 -21.21 -7.10 -12.59
N ILE A 468 -21.12 -5.85 -12.10
CA ILE A 468 -20.62 -5.58 -10.75
C ILE A 468 -21.56 -6.15 -9.70
N ALA A 469 -22.87 -5.99 -9.85
CA ALA A 469 -23.85 -6.57 -8.93
C ALA A 469 -23.73 -8.09 -8.87
N SER A 470 -23.59 -8.76 -10.02
CA SER A 470 -23.36 -10.20 -10.13
C SER A 470 -22.05 -10.62 -9.45
N ALA A 471 -20.94 -9.92 -9.74
CA ALA A 471 -19.62 -10.19 -9.18
C ALA A 471 -19.55 -10.04 -7.65
N LEU A 472 -20.43 -9.21 -7.06
CA LEU A 472 -20.51 -9.00 -5.61
C LEU A 472 -21.49 -9.96 -4.90
N SER A 473 -22.36 -10.66 -5.63
CA SER A 473 -23.31 -11.60 -5.06
C SER A 473 -22.63 -12.92 -4.64
N THR A 474 -23.00 -13.44 -3.46
CA THR A 474 -22.27 -14.49 -2.73
C THR A 474 -22.22 -15.86 -3.45
N GLU A 475 -23.02 -16.08 -4.49
CA GLU A 475 -23.13 -17.39 -5.17
C GLU A 475 -22.03 -17.65 -6.21
N THR A 476 -21.38 -16.62 -6.75
CA THR A 476 -20.28 -16.77 -7.73
C THR A 476 -18.91 -17.00 -7.07
N SER A 477 -18.88 -17.11 -5.73
CA SER A 477 -17.67 -17.31 -4.92
C SER A 477 -17.07 -18.73 -5.02
N LEU A 478 -17.71 -19.63 -5.77
CA LEU A 478 -17.24 -20.99 -6.06
C LEU A 478 -17.25 -21.24 -7.58
N GLN A 479 -16.11 -20.95 -8.22
CA GLN A 479 -15.78 -21.36 -9.60
C GLN A 479 -16.83 -21.00 -10.68
N GLY A 480 -16.87 -19.73 -11.08
CA GLY A 480 -17.47 -19.32 -12.35
C GLY A 480 -16.45 -18.51 -13.15
N ASN A 481 -15.93 -19.06 -14.24
CA ASN A 481 -15.45 -18.20 -15.32
C ASN A 481 -16.68 -17.51 -15.89
N ASP A 482 -16.61 -16.20 -16.10
CA ASP A 482 -17.58 -15.52 -16.96
C ASP A 482 -17.52 -16.12 -18.38
N GLU A 483 -18.53 -15.88 -19.23
CA GLU A 483 -18.53 -16.27 -20.64
C GLU A 483 -17.27 -15.77 -21.41
N ALA A 484 -16.56 -14.77 -20.86
CA ALA A 484 -15.30 -14.20 -21.35
C ALA A 484 -14.01 -14.79 -20.72
N GLY A 485 -14.08 -15.77 -19.81
CA GLY A 485 -12.90 -16.43 -19.22
C GLY A 485 -12.11 -15.63 -18.17
N THR A 486 -12.66 -14.51 -17.66
CA THR A 486 -11.99 -13.66 -16.64
C THR A 486 -12.21 -14.20 -15.24
N LYS A 487 -11.13 -14.33 -14.46
CA LYS A 487 -11.19 -14.77 -13.06
C LYS A 487 -11.39 -13.57 -12.11
N ILE A 488 -12.42 -13.66 -11.26
CA ILE A 488 -12.69 -12.69 -10.19
C ILE A 488 -11.88 -13.09 -8.95
N VAL A 489 -11.12 -12.14 -8.37
CA VAL A 489 -10.25 -12.39 -7.22
C VAL A 489 -10.44 -11.32 -6.14
N HIS A 490 -10.86 -11.73 -4.95
CA HIS A 490 -10.92 -10.83 -3.80
C HIS A 490 -9.53 -10.68 -3.16
N THR A 491 -9.05 -9.45 -3.04
CA THR A 491 -7.75 -9.14 -2.41
C THR A 491 -7.67 -9.55 -0.94
N THR A 492 -8.80 -9.72 -0.25
CA THR A 492 -8.85 -10.27 1.13
C THR A 492 -8.52 -11.76 1.19
N GLN A 493 -8.72 -12.47 0.08
CA GLN A 493 -8.39 -13.88 -0.10
C GLN A 493 -6.96 -14.07 -0.65
N MET A 494 -6.35 -13.01 -1.19
CA MET A 494 -4.92 -13.01 -1.49
C MET A 494 -4.13 -13.12 -0.19
N GLN A 495 -3.37 -14.20 -0.05
CA GLN A 495 -2.46 -14.34 1.08
C GLN A 495 -1.40 -13.23 0.99
N SER A 496 -1.41 -12.32 1.96
CA SER A 496 -0.28 -11.42 2.13
C SER A 496 0.99 -12.23 2.42
N PRO A 497 2.13 -11.92 1.78
CA PRO A 497 3.44 -12.37 2.27
C PRO A 497 3.77 -11.80 3.65
N THR A 498 3.01 -10.82 4.15
CA THR A 498 3.26 -10.17 5.44
C THR A 498 2.51 -10.85 6.57
N GLY A 499 3.04 -11.98 7.01
CA GLY A 499 2.70 -12.61 8.27
C GLY A 499 3.95 -12.85 9.08
N ARG A 500 4.53 -11.79 9.66
CA ARG A 500 5.49 -11.89 10.77
C ARG A 500 4.83 -12.66 11.92
N THR A 501 5.02 -13.97 11.92
CA THR A 501 4.88 -14.89 13.04
C THR A 501 5.59 -16.15 12.59
N HIS A 502 6.47 -16.71 13.43
CA HIS A 502 6.88 -18.11 13.31
C HIS A 502 5.61 -18.99 13.35
N GLN A 503 4.97 -19.18 12.20
CA GLN A 503 3.90 -20.14 12.05
C GLN A 503 4.55 -21.45 11.64
N PHE A 504 4.48 -22.44 12.52
CA PHE A 504 4.50 -23.84 12.13
C PHE A 504 3.37 -24.06 11.11
N LYS A 505 3.62 -23.76 9.83
CA LYS A 505 2.70 -23.95 8.71
C LYS A 505 3.23 -25.02 7.77
N LYS A 506 2.28 -25.73 7.18
CA LYS A 506 2.45 -26.83 6.24
C LYS A 506 3.33 -26.40 5.06
N ILE A 507 4.35 -27.20 4.75
CA ILE A 507 5.27 -27.00 3.63
C ILE A 507 4.50 -27.18 2.32
N GLU A 508 4.55 -26.18 1.42
CA GLU A 508 4.12 -26.32 0.02
C GLU A 508 5.29 -26.84 -0.80
N PHE A 509 5.12 -28.03 -1.39
CA PHE A 509 6.10 -28.61 -2.30
C PHE A 509 5.75 -28.24 -3.75
N VAL A 510 6.77 -27.80 -4.50
CA VAL A 510 6.68 -27.39 -5.91
C VAL A 510 6.22 -28.54 -6.84
N PHE A 511 6.43 -29.79 -6.45
CA PHE A 511 5.97 -30.97 -7.19
C PHE A 511 4.71 -31.60 -6.56
N PRO A 512 3.64 -31.84 -7.35
CA PRO A 512 2.38 -32.43 -6.88
C PRO A 512 2.52 -33.79 -6.18
N GLU A 513 3.50 -34.60 -6.59
CA GLU A 513 3.77 -35.95 -6.09
C GLU A 513 4.25 -35.93 -4.63
N LEU A 514 5.00 -34.89 -4.24
CA LEU A 514 5.53 -34.74 -2.88
C LEU A 514 4.48 -34.24 -1.89
N ASN A 515 3.50 -33.45 -2.36
CA ASN A 515 2.34 -33.05 -1.55
C ASN A 515 1.40 -34.24 -1.30
N PHE A 516 1.29 -35.18 -2.26
CA PHE A 516 0.52 -36.41 -2.09
C PHE A 516 1.15 -37.35 -1.03
N VAL A 517 2.47 -37.57 -1.08
CA VAL A 517 3.20 -38.40 -0.09
C VAL A 517 3.11 -37.81 1.32
N ASN A 518 3.24 -36.49 1.47
CA ASN A 518 3.16 -35.81 2.77
C ASN A 518 1.76 -35.89 3.42
N LYS A 519 0.69 -35.91 2.61
CA LYS A 519 -0.69 -36.06 3.11
C LYS A 519 -0.98 -37.48 3.62
N CYS A 520 -0.36 -38.51 3.04
CA CYS A 520 -0.55 -39.92 3.42
C CYS A 520 0.21 -40.33 4.70
N ALA A 521 1.15 -39.52 5.18
CA ALA A 521 2.01 -39.80 6.33
C ALA A 521 1.49 -39.25 7.68
N TYR A 522 0.37 -38.51 7.69
CA TYR A 522 -0.17 -37.90 8.91
C TYR A 522 -0.84 -38.94 9.84
N PHE A 523 -0.57 -38.86 11.15
CA PHE A 523 -0.99 -39.87 12.15
C PHE A 523 -2.50 -40.18 12.14
N ASP A 524 -3.34 -39.15 12.07
CA ASP A 524 -4.80 -39.32 12.08
C ASP A 524 -5.32 -39.90 10.74
N TYR A 525 -4.70 -39.55 9.60
CA TYR A 525 -5.04 -40.10 8.28
C TYR A 525 -4.73 -41.60 8.18
N GLN A 526 -3.58 -42.04 8.72
CA GLN A 526 -3.23 -43.46 8.79
C GLN A 526 -4.21 -44.25 9.66
N ARG A 527 -4.63 -43.72 10.82
CA ARG A 527 -5.59 -44.39 11.71
C ARG A 527 -6.99 -44.48 11.12
N GLU A 528 -7.51 -43.40 10.55
CA GLU A 528 -8.91 -43.30 10.15
C GLU A 528 -9.20 -43.91 8.78
N LYS A 529 -8.23 -43.90 7.85
CA LYS A 529 -8.43 -44.38 6.47
C LYS A 529 -7.64 -45.64 6.11
N VAL A 530 -6.50 -45.92 6.76
CA VAL A 530 -5.63 -47.06 6.46
C VAL A 530 -5.80 -48.22 7.45
N PHE A 531 -5.75 -47.97 8.77
CA PHE A 531 -5.88 -49.02 9.80
C PHE A 531 -7.32 -49.47 10.12
N VAL A 532 -8.32 -48.60 9.93
CA VAL A 532 -9.76 -48.96 10.09
C VAL A 532 -10.23 -49.99 9.05
N ARG A 533 -9.53 -50.10 7.91
CA ARG A 533 -9.85 -51.08 6.87
C ARG A 533 -9.30 -52.48 7.15
N THR A 534 -8.43 -52.64 8.15
CA THR A 534 -7.70 -53.89 8.43
C THR A 534 -8.04 -54.54 9.76
N ASN A 535 -8.71 -53.88 10.71
CA ASN A 535 -9.06 -54.51 11.98
C ASN A 535 -10.42 -54.04 12.55
N ARG A 536 -11.37 -54.98 12.73
CA ARG A 536 -12.77 -54.71 13.13
C ARG A 536 -12.94 -54.30 14.61
N ASP A 537 -11.93 -54.46 15.45
CA ASP A 537 -12.07 -54.30 16.91
C ASP A 537 -12.02 -52.85 17.41
N LEU A 538 -11.68 -51.87 16.56
CA LEU A 538 -11.49 -50.48 16.99
C LEU A 538 -12.79 -49.65 17.13
N LYS A 539 -13.97 -50.24 16.86
CA LYS A 539 -15.27 -49.54 17.00
C LYS A 539 -15.81 -49.45 18.44
N GLN A 540 -15.16 -50.06 19.44
CA GLN A 540 -15.73 -50.18 20.80
C GLN A 540 -15.14 -49.22 21.86
N ILE A 541 -14.21 -48.32 21.52
CA ILE A 541 -13.45 -47.52 22.50
C ILE A 541 -13.94 -46.06 22.57
N ASN A 542 -15.25 -45.82 22.60
CA ASN A 542 -15.75 -44.46 22.88
C ASN A 542 -17.13 -44.41 23.57
N ARG A 543 -17.37 -45.26 24.57
CA ARG A 543 -18.50 -45.08 25.49
C ARG A 543 -18.06 -45.13 26.95
N ARG A 544 -18.24 -43.98 27.60
CA ARG A 544 -18.20 -43.69 29.05
C ARG A 544 -16.85 -43.90 29.74
N ALA A 545 -16.16 -42.79 30.00
CA ALA A 545 -15.20 -42.72 31.10
C ALA A 545 -15.95 -43.01 32.42
N LYS A 546 -15.88 -44.26 32.88
CA LYS A 546 -16.31 -44.63 34.23
C LYS A 546 -15.49 -43.82 35.22
N THR A 547 -16.14 -43.21 36.20
CA THR A 547 -15.51 -42.74 37.44
C THR A 547 -14.72 -43.91 38.02
N LEU A 548 -13.38 -43.84 37.96
CA LEU A 548 -12.50 -44.88 38.48
C LEU A 548 -12.65 -44.90 40.01
N LYS A 549 -12.95 -46.08 40.56
CA LYS A 549 -13.00 -46.29 42.01
C LYS A 549 -11.60 -46.05 42.58
N HIS A 550 -11.48 -45.17 43.58
CA HIS A 550 -10.22 -44.99 44.32
C HIS A 550 -9.82 -46.30 45.00
N HIS A 551 -8.82 -47.00 44.45
CA HIS A 551 -8.21 -48.14 45.12
C HIS A 551 -7.38 -47.64 46.31
N LYS A 552 -7.53 -48.26 47.49
CA LYS A 552 -6.65 -48.01 48.65
C LYS A 552 -5.20 -48.27 48.23
N ILE A 553 -4.36 -47.24 48.29
CA ILE A 553 -2.95 -47.31 47.91
C ILE A 553 -2.21 -48.16 48.95
N LYS A 554 -1.67 -49.31 48.53
CA LYS A 554 -0.84 -50.17 49.38
C LYS A 554 0.57 -49.55 49.55
N PRO A 555 1.11 -49.45 50.78
CA PRO A 555 2.44 -48.89 51.01
C PRO A 555 3.53 -49.85 50.49
N ASN A 556 4.53 -49.30 49.80
CA ASN A 556 5.70 -50.06 49.33
C ASN A 556 6.77 -50.20 50.42
N LYS A 557 6.86 -49.21 51.32
CA LYS A 557 7.81 -49.19 52.43
C LYS A 557 7.12 -48.66 53.68
N LEU A 558 7.27 -49.36 54.79
CA LEU A 558 6.82 -48.92 56.12
C LEU A 558 8.05 -48.47 56.93
N ILE A 559 8.00 -47.25 57.47
CA ILE A 559 9.03 -46.71 58.36
C ILE A 559 8.38 -46.44 59.72
N LYS A 560 8.77 -47.22 60.72
CA LYS A 560 8.35 -46.99 62.12
C LYS A 560 9.37 -46.09 62.79
N ILE A 561 8.91 -44.94 63.26
CA ILE A 561 9.75 -43.98 63.99
C ILE A 561 9.25 -43.94 65.43
N SER A 562 10.12 -44.21 66.39
CA SER A 562 9.81 -44.08 67.82
C SER A 562 10.76 -43.08 68.47
N ALA A 563 10.25 -42.33 69.46
CA ALA A 563 11.09 -41.57 70.36
C ALA A 563 11.29 -42.36 71.66
N ASN A 564 12.54 -42.38 72.14
CA ASN A 564 12.91 -42.93 73.45
C ASN A 564 13.23 -41.82 74.47
N THR A 565 13.33 -40.57 74.01
CA THR A 565 13.58 -39.39 74.84
C THR A 565 12.75 -38.20 74.35
N CYS A 566 12.44 -37.27 75.25
CA CYS A 566 11.74 -36.04 74.90
C CYS A 566 12.60 -35.13 74.02
N LYS A 567 12.08 -34.65 72.88
CA LYS A 567 12.80 -33.71 71.99
C LYS A 567 13.23 -32.42 72.70
N PHE A 568 12.46 -31.97 73.70
CA PHE A 568 12.69 -30.70 74.40
C PHE A 568 13.58 -30.82 75.64
N CYS A 569 13.34 -31.80 76.52
CA CYS A 569 14.05 -31.92 77.82
C CYS A 569 14.87 -33.21 77.97
N LYS A 570 14.95 -34.04 76.91
CA LYS A 570 15.69 -35.31 76.84
C LYS A 570 15.30 -36.37 77.87
N SER A 571 14.25 -36.16 78.68
CA SER A 571 13.72 -37.13 79.63
C SER A 571 13.24 -38.41 78.95
N LYS A 572 13.51 -39.57 79.58
CA LYS A 572 13.00 -40.89 79.16
C LYS A 572 11.54 -41.14 79.59
N LYS A 573 10.98 -40.30 80.49
CA LYS A 573 9.58 -40.40 80.93
C LYS A 573 8.64 -39.76 79.89
N ILE A 574 8.36 -40.51 78.83
CA ILE A 574 7.45 -40.13 77.75
C ILE A 574 6.33 -41.16 77.61
N THR A 575 5.12 -40.69 77.34
CA THR A 575 3.94 -41.54 77.12
C THR A 575 3.44 -41.39 75.70
N GLN A 576 3.03 -42.51 75.09
CA GLN A 576 2.39 -42.53 73.78
C GLN A 576 0.92 -42.12 73.95
N LYS A 577 0.44 -41.19 73.12
CA LYS A 577 -0.95 -40.71 73.15
C LYS A 577 -1.77 -41.32 72.01
N HIS A 578 -1.62 -40.77 70.82
CA HIS A 578 -2.35 -41.22 69.63
C HIS A 578 -1.36 -41.59 68.54
N GLU A 579 -1.67 -42.65 67.80
CA GLU A 579 -0.87 -43.09 66.66
C GLU A 579 -0.99 -42.07 65.52
N ILE A 580 0.15 -41.70 64.95
CA ILE A 580 0.25 -40.82 63.79
C ILE A 580 0.69 -41.68 62.60
N LYS A 581 -0.14 -41.66 61.56
CA LYS A 581 0.14 -42.30 60.28
C LYS A 581 0.23 -41.25 59.19
N ARG A 582 1.35 -41.22 58.47
CA ARG A 582 1.56 -40.29 57.34
C ARG A 582 2.08 -41.05 56.11
N GLN A 583 1.57 -40.70 54.94
CA GLN A 583 1.97 -41.33 53.68
C GLN A 583 2.58 -40.28 52.75
N VAL A 584 3.71 -40.64 52.14
CA VAL A 584 4.34 -39.86 51.07
C VAL A 584 4.33 -40.68 49.80
N ILE A 585 3.74 -40.13 48.74
CA ILE A 585 3.69 -40.71 47.41
C ILE A 585 4.77 -40.06 46.55
N ASP A 586 5.67 -40.86 45.99
CA ASP A 586 6.80 -40.38 45.20
C ASP A 586 6.99 -41.20 43.92
N LEU A 587 7.87 -40.74 43.03
CA LEU A 587 8.40 -41.52 41.92
C LEU A 587 9.88 -41.81 42.20
N ARG A 588 10.24 -43.10 42.20
CA ARG A 588 11.64 -43.52 42.33
C ARG A 588 12.18 -43.98 40.98
N PHE A 589 13.40 -43.53 40.69
CA PHE A 589 14.15 -43.85 39.49
C PHE A 589 15.10 -45.01 39.81
N PHE A 590 15.00 -46.07 39.02
CA PHE A 590 15.87 -47.25 39.05
C PHE A 590 16.52 -47.40 37.67
N GLU A 591 17.57 -48.21 37.55
CA GLU A 591 18.26 -48.44 36.26
C GLU A 591 17.29 -48.92 35.17
N GLY A 592 16.33 -49.78 35.52
CA GLY A 592 15.32 -50.32 34.59
C GLY A 592 14.06 -49.48 34.42
N GLY A 593 13.93 -48.31 35.07
CA GLY A 593 12.77 -47.42 34.87
C GLY A 593 12.28 -46.69 36.12
N VAL A 594 11.08 -46.10 36.00
CA VAL A 594 10.48 -45.25 37.04
C VAL A 594 9.25 -45.94 37.63
N LYS A 595 9.14 -45.98 38.96
CA LYS A 595 8.03 -46.63 39.67
C LYS A 595 7.40 -45.71 40.69
N LYS A 596 6.07 -45.75 40.77
CA LYS A 596 5.30 -45.19 41.90
C LYS A 596 5.76 -45.84 43.20
N TRP A 597 6.14 -45.02 44.16
CA TRP A 597 6.67 -45.47 45.45
C TRP A 597 5.95 -44.79 46.61
N VAL A 598 5.31 -45.58 47.46
CA VAL A 598 4.52 -45.09 48.59
C VAL A 598 5.23 -45.47 49.88
N THR A 599 5.68 -44.46 50.63
CA THR A 599 6.30 -44.65 51.93
C THR A 599 5.31 -44.27 53.02
N GLU A 600 5.03 -45.21 53.91
CA GLU A 600 4.17 -45.00 55.07
C GLU A 600 5.03 -44.85 56.33
N PHE A 601 4.84 -43.73 57.02
CA PHE A 601 5.48 -43.41 58.28
C PHE A 601 4.48 -43.65 59.41
N LEU A 602 4.88 -44.48 60.37
CA LEU A 602 4.09 -44.82 61.56
C LEU A 602 4.84 -44.36 62.80
N SER A 603 4.13 -43.65 63.69
CA SER A 603 4.68 -43.23 64.98
C SER A 603 3.56 -42.86 65.95
N TRP A 604 3.93 -42.24 67.07
CA TRP A 604 3.03 -41.78 68.11
C TRP A 604 3.25 -40.28 68.36
N GLN A 605 2.19 -39.60 68.74
CA GLN A 605 2.34 -38.35 69.47
C GLN A 605 2.78 -38.70 70.89
N TYR A 606 3.90 -38.11 71.34
CA TYR A 606 4.44 -38.33 72.67
C TYR A 606 4.11 -37.14 73.58
N GLN A 607 3.79 -37.41 74.84
CA GLN A 607 3.75 -36.40 75.90
C GLN A 607 4.87 -36.68 76.90
N CYS A 608 5.66 -35.66 77.25
CA CYS A 608 6.68 -35.82 78.28
C CYS A 608 6.10 -35.59 79.67
N ALA A 609 6.26 -36.55 80.59
CA ALA A 609 5.82 -36.40 81.97
C ALA A 609 6.65 -35.39 82.79
N LYS A 610 7.86 -35.02 82.32
CA LYS A 610 8.74 -34.04 83.00
C LYS A 610 8.40 -32.60 82.61
N CYS A 611 8.32 -32.30 81.31
CA CYS A 611 8.11 -30.92 80.83
C CYS A 611 6.70 -30.67 80.28
N ASN A 612 5.81 -31.65 80.37
CA ASN A 612 4.42 -31.65 79.91
C ASN A 612 4.16 -31.33 78.41
N LYS A 613 5.22 -31.10 77.62
CA LYS A 613 5.13 -30.80 76.19
C LYS A 613 4.79 -32.04 75.36
N THR A 614 3.96 -31.85 74.35
CA THR A 614 3.67 -32.85 73.32
C THR A 614 4.59 -32.67 72.12
N PHE A 615 5.02 -33.77 71.50
CA PHE A 615 5.85 -33.73 70.31
C PHE A 615 5.66 -34.98 69.45
N VAL A 616 6.07 -34.86 68.20
CA VAL A 616 6.21 -35.96 67.25
C VAL A 616 7.71 -36.16 67.00
N PRO A 617 8.22 -37.40 66.88
CA PRO A 617 9.63 -37.63 66.62
C PRO A 617 10.11 -36.97 65.32
N ASP A 618 11.39 -36.57 65.30
CA ASP A 618 12.04 -36.07 64.09
C ASP A 618 12.09 -37.16 63.01
N GLY A 619 11.99 -36.74 61.75
CA GLY A 619 11.98 -37.66 60.59
C GLY A 619 10.58 -38.07 60.12
N ILE A 620 9.52 -37.70 60.83
CA ILE A 620 8.15 -37.81 60.31
C ILE A 620 7.84 -36.61 59.40
N PRO A 621 7.40 -36.83 58.14
CA PRO A 621 7.01 -35.75 57.25
C PRO A 621 5.96 -34.86 57.92
N ASP A 622 6.07 -33.53 57.86
CA ASP A 622 5.21 -32.58 58.60
C ASP A 622 3.71 -32.67 58.26
N GLY A 623 3.36 -33.38 57.18
CA GLY A 623 2.01 -33.60 56.70
C GLY A 623 1.49 -32.51 55.73
N ARG A 624 2.27 -31.46 55.46
CA ARG A 624 1.89 -30.36 54.56
C ARG A 624 1.91 -30.78 53.10
N THR A 625 2.77 -31.74 52.74
CA THR A 625 2.87 -32.28 51.38
C THR A 625 2.74 -33.80 51.36
N LYS A 626 1.75 -34.32 50.63
CA LYS A 626 1.53 -35.75 50.38
C LYS A 626 2.50 -36.33 49.34
N TYR A 627 3.16 -35.47 48.58
CA TYR A 627 3.98 -35.86 47.41
C TYR A 627 5.47 -35.68 47.71
N GLY A 628 6.31 -36.58 47.20
CA GLY A 628 7.77 -36.54 47.37
C GLY A 628 8.50 -35.77 46.26
N HIS A 629 9.78 -35.47 46.49
CA HIS A 629 10.61 -34.65 45.60
C HIS A 629 10.74 -35.27 44.19
N GLY A 630 10.91 -36.59 44.07
CA GLY A 630 11.07 -37.25 42.77
C GLY A 630 9.87 -37.06 41.85
N LEU A 631 8.65 -37.19 42.38
CA LEU A 631 7.39 -36.95 41.69
C LEU A 631 7.23 -35.46 41.30
N MET A 632 7.52 -34.54 42.22
CA MET A 632 7.45 -33.11 41.95
C MET A 632 8.41 -32.72 40.81
N SER A 633 9.67 -33.14 40.91
CA SER A 633 10.71 -32.90 39.91
C SER A 633 10.35 -33.52 38.56
N TRP A 634 9.82 -34.74 38.54
CA TRP A 634 9.34 -35.38 37.30
C TRP A 634 8.21 -34.58 36.63
N CYS A 635 7.26 -34.07 37.41
CA CYS A 635 6.15 -33.26 36.89
C CYS A 635 6.64 -31.93 36.30
N VAL A 636 7.52 -31.23 37.02
CA VAL A 636 8.09 -29.95 36.57
C VAL A 636 8.97 -30.16 35.34
N TYR A 637 9.80 -31.21 35.33
CA TYR A 637 10.64 -31.57 34.18
C TYR A 637 9.79 -31.82 32.93
N ASN A 638 8.77 -32.66 33.00
CA ASN A 638 7.90 -32.93 31.84
C ASN A 638 7.14 -31.68 31.37
N ASN A 639 6.79 -30.78 32.29
CA ASN A 639 6.06 -29.56 31.93
C ASN A 639 6.94 -28.46 31.32
N ILE A 640 8.16 -28.29 31.83
CA ILE A 640 9.09 -27.24 31.41
C ILE A 640 10.00 -27.78 30.31
N ILE A 641 10.85 -28.76 30.63
CA ILE A 641 11.82 -29.34 29.69
C ILE A 641 11.13 -30.22 28.64
N GLY A 642 10.19 -31.07 29.06
CA GLY A 642 9.43 -31.93 28.15
C GLY A 642 8.36 -31.19 27.33
N GLY A 643 8.17 -29.89 27.56
CA GLY A 643 7.21 -29.04 26.83
C GLY A 643 5.72 -29.43 27.01
N GLN A 644 5.40 -30.44 27.81
CA GLN A 644 4.04 -30.97 27.91
C GLN A 644 3.11 -29.98 28.61
N ASN A 645 1.88 -29.83 28.12
CA ASN A 645 0.88 -29.06 28.86
C ASN A 645 0.54 -29.77 30.19
N VAL A 646 0.09 -29.01 31.19
CA VAL A 646 -0.19 -29.57 32.53
C VAL A 646 -1.22 -30.70 32.47
N LEU A 647 -2.22 -30.60 31.58
CA LEU A 647 -3.26 -31.63 31.44
C LEU A 647 -2.70 -32.97 30.92
N ARG A 648 -1.71 -32.93 30.02
CA ARG A 648 -1.00 -34.12 29.52
C ARG A 648 -0.13 -34.72 30.61
N VAL A 649 0.59 -33.90 31.39
CA VAL A 649 1.36 -34.41 32.55
C VAL A 649 0.43 -35.12 33.53
N LEU A 650 -0.73 -34.53 33.86
CA LEU A 650 -1.75 -35.15 34.71
C LEU A 650 -2.31 -36.44 34.11
N ARG A 651 -2.56 -36.47 32.80
CA ARG A 651 -3.02 -37.67 32.10
C ARG A 651 -1.97 -38.79 32.18
N VAL A 652 -0.69 -38.51 31.94
CA VAL A 652 0.38 -39.52 32.06
C VAL A 652 0.49 -40.05 33.49
N LEU A 653 0.35 -39.19 34.49
CA LEU A 653 0.31 -39.62 35.89
C LEU A 653 -0.85 -40.58 36.18
N SER A 654 -2.03 -40.31 35.64
CA SER A 654 -3.19 -41.20 35.71
C SER A 654 -2.93 -42.51 34.95
N ASP A 655 -2.57 -42.43 33.66
CA ASP A 655 -2.51 -43.58 32.76
C ASP A 655 -1.36 -44.54 33.11
N VAL A 656 -0.19 -44.02 33.49
CA VAL A 656 1.02 -44.82 33.72
C VAL A 656 1.20 -45.18 35.19
N PHE A 657 0.96 -44.22 36.09
CA PHE A 657 1.23 -44.41 37.52
C PHE A 657 -0.03 -44.62 38.36
N ASN A 658 -1.23 -44.48 37.77
CA ASN A 658 -2.50 -44.48 38.48
C ASN A 658 -2.47 -43.49 39.66
N LEU A 659 -2.10 -42.24 39.33
CA LEU A 659 -1.97 -41.11 40.25
C LEU A 659 -2.83 -39.93 39.79
N ASP A 660 -3.93 -39.71 40.51
CA ASP A 660 -4.78 -38.53 40.33
C ASP A 660 -4.25 -37.36 41.15
N ILE A 661 -3.57 -36.44 40.48
CA ILE A 661 -3.04 -35.21 41.08
C ILE A 661 -3.90 -34.03 40.63
N SER A 662 -4.25 -33.15 41.57
CA SER A 662 -5.00 -31.94 41.24
C SER A 662 -4.15 -30.97 40.42
N ARG A 663 -4.77 -30.25 39.48
CA ARG A 663 -4.07 -29.20 38.70
C ARG A 663 -3.39 -28.14 39.57
N PRO A 664 -4.00 -27.63 40.67
CA PRO A 664 -3.32 -26.72 41.60
C PRO A 664 -2.01 -27.27 42.19
N SER A 665 -1.92 -28.59 42.42
CA SER A 665 -0.70 -29.20 42.98
C SER A 665 0.51 -29.01 42.08
N ILE A 666 0.33 -29.06 40.76
CA ILE A 666 1.44 -28.88 39.80
C ILE A 666 2.04 -27.47 39.91
N TYR A 667 1.24 -26.44 40.16
CA TYR A 667 1.77 -25.08 40.38
C TYR A 667 2.54 -24.96 41.69
N ARG A 668 2.08 -25.64 42.76
CA ARG A 668 2.85 -25.71 44.02
C ARG A 668 4.17 -26.45 43.85
N PHE A 669 4.20 -27.50 43.02
CA PHE A 669 5.43 -28.22 42.71
C PHE A 669 6.43 -27.31 41.97
N LYS A 670 5.95 -26.46 41.06
CA LYS A 670 6.82 -25.47 40.39
C LYS A 670 7.43 -24.48 41.38
N ALA A 671 6.63 -23.90 42.27
CA ALA A 671 7.13 -22.98 43.28
C ALA A 671 8.19 -23.64 44.16
N TYR A 672 7.90 -24.85 44.67
CA TYR A 672 8.84 -25.63 45.47
C TYR A 672 10.16 -25.92 44.73
N VAL A 673 10.10 -26.35 43.47
CA VAL A 673 11.30 -26.64 42.67
C VAL A 673 12.07 -25.35 42.33
N ALA A 674 11.38 -24.24 42.11
CA ALA A 674 12.02 -22.94 41.87
C ALA A 674 12.80 -22.47 43.12
N ASP A 675 12.19 -22.53 44.30
CA ASP A 675 12.84 -22.18 45.57
C ASP A 675 14.06 -23.07 45.83
N TYR A 676 13.94 -24.38 45.55
CA TYR A 676 15.03 -25.34 45.69
C TYR A 676 16.21 -25.04 44.74
N LEU A 677 15.95 -24.55 43.53
CA LEU A 677 16.97 -24.28 42.51
C LEU A 677 17.50 -22.84 42.53
N ALA A 678 16.91 -21.92 43.29
CA ALA A 678 17.31 -20.52 43.32
C ALA A 678 18.80 -20.29 43.61
N PRO A 679 19.42 -20.94 44.63
CA PRO A 679 20.86 -20.76 44.90
C PRO A 679 21.76 -21.26 43.75
N LEU A 680 21.29 -22.24 42.97
CA LEU A 680 22.02 -22.71 41.80
C LEU A 680 21.90 -21.70 40.65
N ALA A 681 20.71 -21.13 40.44
CA ALA A 681 20.48 -20.13 39.41
C ALA A 681 21.36 -18.88 39.61
N GLU A 682 21.52 -18.42 40.85
CA GLU A 682 22.42 -17.31 41.20
C GLU A 682 23.89 -17.63 40.89
N LYS A 683 24.35 -18.85 41.20
CA LYS A 683 25.71 -19.31 40.86
C LYS A 683 25.94 -19.38 39.35
N ILE A 684 24.93 -19.78 38.59
CA ILE A 684 24.99 -19.80 37.12
C ILE A 684 25.15 -18.39 36.57
N LEU A 685 24.36 -17.43 37.05
CA LEU A 685 24.48 -16.03 36.63
C LEU A 685 25.87 -15.47 36.96
N ALA A 686 26.35 -15.66 38.18
CA ALA A 686 27.69 -15.20 38.59
C ALA A 686 28.80 -15.81 37.71
N SER A 687 28.69 -17.09 37.36
CA SER A 687 29.61 -17.77 36.44
C SER A 687 29.55 -17.19 35.02
N ILE A 688 28.36 -16.95 34.48
CA ILE A 688 28.17 -16.35 33.16
C ILE A 688 28.82 -14.96 33.08
N LEU A 689 28.69 -14.14 34.12
CA LEU A 689 29.26 -12.79 34.17
C LEU A 689 30.80 -12.75 34.27
N GLN A 690 31.45 -13.86 34.61
CA GLN A 690 32.92 -13.96 34.65
C GLN A 690 33.51 -14.52 33.34
N LYS A 691 32.66 -14.99 32.42
CA LYS A 691 33.12 -15.58 31.15
C LYS A 691 33.56 -14.51 30.15
N PRO A 692 34.48 -14.83 29.22
CA PRO A 692 34.97 -13.87 28.22
C PRO A 692 33.90 -13.47 27.19
N ILE A 693 32.81 -14.23 27.08
CA ILE A 693 31.77 -14.05 26.07
C ILE A 693 30.41 -14.11 26.75
N LEU A 694 29.58 -13.10 26.48
CA LEU A 694 28.20 -13.02 26.94
C LEU A 694 27.28 -12.77 25.75
N HIS A 695 26.40 -13.71 25.47
CA HIS A 695 25.26 -13.52 24.59
C HIS A 695 24.08 -12.97 25.39
N ILE A 696 23.43 -11.93 24.86
CA ILE A 696 22.24 -11.35 25.46
C ILE A 696 21.14 -11.17 24.43
N ASP A 697 19.90 -11.45 24.82
CA ASP A 697 18.72 -11.23 24.01
C ASP A 697 17.49 -11.09 24.92
N GLU A 698 16.38 -10.58 24.38
CA GLU A 698 15.15 -10.37 25.13
C GLU A 698 13.92 -10.77 24.31
N THR A 699 12.94 -11.38 24.99
CA THR A 699 11.68 -11.77 24.37
C THR A 699 10.48 -11.31 25.19
N GLU A 700 9.43 -10.90 24.49
CA GLU A 700 8.15 -10.52 25.10
C GLU A 700 7.37 -11.78 25.48
N VAL A 701 6.87 -11.84 26.72
CA VAL A 701 6.00 -12.91 27.21
C VAL A 701 4.62 -12.35 27.58
N GLN A 702 3.56 -13.07 27.23
CA GLN A 702 2.20 -12.69 27.62
C GLN A 702 1.87 -13.17 29.03
N LEU A 703 1.32 -12.25 29.83
CA LEU A 703 0.89 -12.49 31.20
C LEU A 703 -0.64 -12.37 31.32
N VAL A 704 -1.23 -12.97 32.36
CA VAL A 704 -2.69 -12.90 32.61
C VAL A 704 -3.19 -11.44 32.80
N GLY A 705 -2.31 -10.50 33.15
CA GLY A 705 -2.64 -9.08 33.36
C GLY A 705 -1.86 -8.08 32.50
N GLY A 706 -1.14 -8.52 31.46
CA GLY A 706 -0.31 -7.63 30.65
C GLY A 706 0.77 -8.35 29.85
N LYS A 707 1.86 -7.64 29.58
CA LYS A 707 3.06 -8.17 28.92
C LYS A 707 4.24 -8.01 29.87
N GLY A 708 5.20 -8.93 29.80
CA GLY A 708 6.48 -8.80 30.47
C GLY A 708 7.61 -9.21 29.52
N TYR A 709 8.84 -9.13 30.00
CA TYR A 709 10.04 -9.44 29.22
C TYR A 709 10.90 -10.45 29.94
N VAL A 710 11.39 -11.44 29.21
CA VAL A 710 12.40 -12.37 29.69
C VAL A 710 13.71 -12.06 28.99
N TRP A 711 14.69 -11.66 29.78
CA TRP A 711 16.06 -11.44 29.36
C TRP A 711 16.84 -12.74 29.46
N VAL A 712 17.59 -13.06 28.40
CA VAL A 712 18.36 -14.29 28.28
C VAL A 712 19.83 -13.92 28.28
N PHE A 713 20.56 -14.44 29.26
CA PHE A 713 22.02 -14.33 29.36
C PHE A 713 22.60 -15.70 29.06
N ALA A 714 23.39 -15.82 28.01
CA ALA A 714 23.93 -17.09 27.58
C ALA A 714 25.46 -17.02 27.41
N SER A 715 26.10 -18.12 27.77
CA SER A 715 27.49 -18.46 27.43
C SER A 715 27.47 -19.76 26.63
N MET A 716 28.64 -20.31 26.28
CA MET A 716 28.71 -21.52 25.46
C MET A 716 28.09 -22.77 26.11
N ASP A 717 27.99 -22.79 27.44
CA ASP A 717 27.69 -23.96 28.28
C ASP A 717 26.66 -23.64 29.38
N SER A 718 26.15 -22.41 29.47
CA SER A 718 25.21 -22.01 30.51
C SER A 718 24.27 -20.91 30.04
N VAL A 719 23.02 -20.95 30.51
CA VAL A 719 21.97 -19.97 30.19
C VAL A 719 21.26 -19.57 31.49
N TYR A 720 20.97 -18.28 31.62
CA TYR A 720 20.18 -17.71 32.69
C TYR A 720 19.02 -16.88 32.11
N PHE A 721 17.83 -17.06 32.67
CA PHE A 721 16.60 -16.37 32.28
C PHE A 721 16.16 -15.43 33.38
N MET A 722 15.92 -14.17 33.06
CA MET A 722 15.52 -13.15 34.02
C MET A 722 14.24 -12.46 33.58
N TYR A 723 13.21 -12.53 34.41
CA TYR A 723 11.96 -11.82 34.18
C TYR A 723 12.06 -10.34 34.61
N ARG A 724 11.49 -9.44 33.81
CA ARG A 724 11.30 -8.02 34.10
C ARG A 724 9.94 -7.57 33.58
N GLU A 725 9.32 -6.60 34.27
CA GLU A 725 8.02 -6.05 33.84
C GLU A 725 8.15 -5.14 32.61
N SER A 726 9.27 -4.42 32.47
CA SER A 726 9.55 -3.53 31.35
C SER A 726 10.75 -4.00 30.50
N ARG A 727 10.83 -3.53 29.25
CA ARG A 727 11.99 -3.73 28.34
C ARG A 727 13.13 -2.74 28.61
N GLU A 728 13.09 -2.03 29.74
CA GLU A 728 14.10 -1.01 30.03
C GLU A 728 15.43 -1.65 30.39
N ALA A 729 16.47 -1.31 29.64
CA ALA A 729 17.80 -1.90 29.74
C ALA A 729 18.68 -1.27 30.84
N GLN A 730 18.19 -0.28 31.59
CA GLN A 730 19.02 0.52 32.50
C GLN A 730 19.72 -0.33 33.58
N PHE A 731 19.05 -1.39 34.05
CA PHE A 731 19.61 -2.32 35.05
C PHE A 731 20.86 -3.07 34.55
N LEU A 732 21.05 -3.18 33.22
CA LEU A 732 22.22 -3.86 32.66
C LEU A 732 23.51 -3.11 32.96
N LYS A 733 23.46 -1.80 33.18
CA LYS A 733 24.64 -1.02 33.56
C LYS A 733 25.19 -1.47 34.90
N ASP A 734 24.31 -1.68 35.88
CA ASP A 734 24.70 -2.14 37.20
C ASP A 734 25.13 -3.62 37.15
N LEU A 735 24.35 -4.47 36.46
CA LEU A 735 24.61 -5.91 36.34
C LEU A 735 25.91 -6.23 35.60
N LEU A 736 26.27 -5.44 34.58
CA LEU A 736 27.46 -5.65 33.74
C LEU A 736 28.60 -4.68 34.06
N SER A 737 28.53 -3.95 35.18
CA SER A 737 29.53 -2.96 35.57
C SER A 737 30.95 -3.54 35.66
N ASP A 738 31.07 -4.76 36.19
CA ASP A 738 32.34 -5.50 36.33
C ASP A 738 32.63 -6.46 35.16
N PHE A 739 31.77 -6.51 34.14
CA PHE A 739 31.94 -7.43 33.01
C PHE A 739 33.09 -6.97 32.10
N ARG A 740 34.11 -7.82 31.94
CA ARG A 740 35.32 -7.53 31.14
C ARG A 740 35.36 -8.26 29.78
N GLY A 741 34.35 -9.06 29.46
CA GLY A 741 34.26 -9.81 28.21
C GLY A 741 33.63 -9.03 27.06
N VAL A 742 33.32 -9.73 25.97
CA VAL A 742 32.60 -9.18 24.81
C VAL A 742 31.12 -9.53 24.87
N LEU A 743 30.26 -8.52 24.76
CA LEU A 743 28.81 -8.66 24.70
C LEU A 743 28.35 -8.89 23.25
N ILE A 744 27.54 -9.91 23.03
CA ILE A 744 26.98 -10.25 21.73
C ILE A 744 25.47 -10.06 21.79
N SER A 745 24.95 -9.17 20.95
CA SER A 745 23.53 -8.77 20.97
C SER A 745 22.98 -8.52 19.59
N ASP A 746 21.67 -8.35 19.49
CA ASP A 746 21.03 -7.77 18.31
C ASP A 746 21.21 -6.23 18.26
N PHE A 747 20.42 -5.57 17.40
CA PHE A 747 20.43 -4.12 17.20
C PHE A 747 19.48 -3.36 18.15
N PHE A 748 19.05 -3.95 19.27
CA PHE A 748 18.28 -3.22 20.26
C PHE A 748 19.11 -2.10 20.89
N SER A 749 18.61 -0.87 20.79
CA SER A 749 19.33 0.33 21.24
C SER A 749 19.60 0.38 22.74
N GLY A 750 18.89 -0.40 23.56
CA GLY A 750 19.11 -0.47 25.00
C GLY A 750 20.53 -0.92 25.37
N TYR A 751 21.17 -1.72 24.51
CA TYR A 751 22.54 -2.20 24.68
C TYR A 751 23.59 -1.14 24.34
N ASP A 752 23.23 -0.10 23.57
CA ASP A 752 24.22 0.77 22.93
C ASP A 752 25.05 1.57 23.95
N SER A 753 24.49 1.80 25.14
CA SER A 753 25.08 2.57 26.25
C SER A 753 25.97 1.77 27.21
N LEU A 754 26.14 0.46 26.98
CA LEU A 754 27.00 -0.40 27.80
C LEU A 754 28.48 -0.19 27.43
N SER A 755 29.35 -0.11 28.43
CA SER A 755 30.77 0.24 28.30
C SER A 755 31.67 -0.92 27.83
N CYS A 756 31.18 -2.16 27.85
CA CYS A 756 31.94 -3.32 27.39
C CYS A 756 32.05 -3.35 25.84
N PRO A 757 33.08 -4.02 25.29
CA PRO A 757 33.14 -4.30 23.86
C PRO A 757 31.89 -5.04 23.37
N GLN A 758 31.37 -4.67 22.20
CA GLN A 758 30.13 -5.22 21.67
C GLN A 758 30.31 -5.80 20.27
N GLN A 759 29.73 -6.96 20.04
CA GLN A 759 29.56 -7.57 18.73
C GLN A 759 28.07 -7.62 18.39
N LYS A 760 27.65 -6.88 17.36
CA LYS A 760 26.27 -6.94 16.85
C LYS A 760 26.07 -8.18 15.97
N CYS A 761 24.92 -8.82 16.09
CA CYS A 761 24.61 -10.04 15.36
C CYS A 761 24.50 -9.78 13.84
N LEU A 762 25.43 -10.30 13.05
CA LEU A 762 25.41 -10.12 11.59
C LEU A 762 24.31 -10.92 10.91
N ILE A 763 23.80 -11.99 11.53
CA ILE A 763 22.69 -12.78 10.96
C ILE A 763 21.41 -11.94 10.87
N HIS A 764 21.11 -11.14 11.89
CA HIS A 764 20.00 -10.19 11.84
C HIS A 764 20.19 -9.17 10.70
N LEU A 765 21.40 -8.63 10.56
CA LEU A 765 21.70 -7.67 9.50
C LEU A 765 21.51 -8.27 8.09
N ILE A 766 22.02 -9.49 7.85
CA ILE A 766 21.89 -10.15 6.54
C ILE A 766 20.43 -10.52 6.25
N ARG A 767 19.67 -10.98 7.25
CA ARG A 767 18.24 -11.27 7.10
C ARG A 767 17.46 -10.01 6.72
N ASP A 768 17.71 -8.90 7.42
CA ASP A 768 17.12 -7.59 7.12
C ASP A 768 17.46 -7.15 5.68
N MET A 769 18.74 -7.27 5.28
CA MET A 769 19.21 -6.90 3.94
C MET A 769 18.55 -7.75 2.86
N ASN A 770 18.46 -9.08 3.08
CA ASN A 770 17.83 -10.00 2.13
C ASN A 770 16.33 -9.72 1.97
N GLU A 771 15.60 -9.46 3.06
CA GLU A 771 14.18 -9.08 3.00
C GLU A 771 14.01 -7.76 2.21
N ASP A 772 14.85 -6.77 2.48
CA ASP A 772 14.81 -5.48 1.78
C ASP A 772 15.21 -5.62 0.30
N LEU A 773 16.12 -6.54 -0.06
CA LEU A 773 16.47 -6.86 -1.45
C LEU A 773 15.29 -7.50 -2.20
N LEU A 774 14.60 -8.45 -1.58
CA LEU A 774 13.40 -9.08 -2.16
C LEU A 774 12.26 -8.08 -2.36
N ASN A 775 12.16 -7.06 -1.49
CA ASN A 775 11.17 -6.00 -1.60
C ASN A 775 11.55 -4.90 -2.59
N ASN A 776 12.84 -4.79 -2.96
CA ASN A 776 13.34 -3.75 -3.87
C ASN A 776 14.29 -4.37 -4.93
N PRO A 777 13.80 -5.31 -5.77
CA PRO A 777 14.65 -6.14 -6.63
C PRO A 777 15.39 -5.36 -7.73
N PHE A 778 14.96 -4.14 -8.05
CA PHE A 778 15.53 -3.29 -9.10
C PHE A 778 16.41 -2.16 -8.56
N ASN A 779 16.71 -2.13 -7.26
CA ASN A 779 17.58 -1.12 -6.68
C ASN A 779 19.05 -1.55 -6.77
N GLU A 780 19.72 -1.17 -7.86
CA GLU A 780 21.10 -1.58 -8.12
C GLU A 780 22.11 -0.98 -7.12
N GLU A 781 21.89 0.24 -6.60
CA GLU A 781 22.74 0.82 -5.54
C GLU A 781 22.73 -0.03 -4.27
N PHE A 782 21.54 -0.45 -3.82
CA PHE A 782 21.39 -1.25 -2.61
C PHE A 782 21.91 -2.67 -2.81
N LYS A 783 21.73 -3.21 -4.02
CA LYS A 783 22.26 -4.52 -4.42
C LYS A 783 23.79 -4.52 -4.41
N ASP A 784 24.45 -3.48 -4.92
CA ASP A 784 25.91 -3.34 -4.86
C ASP A 784 26.42 -3.26 -3.41
N LEU A 785 25.86 -2.37 -2.58
CA LEU A 785 26.22 -2.27 -1.16
C LEU A 785 26.07 -3.63 -0.45
N SER A 786 24.97 -4.33 -0.73
CA SER A 786 24.69 -5.65 -0.16
C SER A 786 25.64 -6.73 -0.65
N GLN A 787 25.99 -6.71 -1.93
CA GLN A 787 26.93 -7.65 -2.54
C GLN A 787 28.34 -7.49 -1.97
N GLN A 788 28.82 -6.25 -1.80
CA GLN A 788 30.12 -5.98 -1.20
C GLN A 788 30.19 -6.49 0.25
N PHE A 789 29.16 -6.23 1.05
CA PHE A 789 29.07 -6.76 2.42
C PHE A 789 29.06 -8.29 2.44
N ALA A 790 28.29 -8.92 1.55
CA ALA A 790 28.18 -10.37 1.46
C ALA A 790 29.51 -11.04 1.07
N ASN A 791 30.24 -10.46 0.10
CA ASN A 791 31.55 -10.95 -0.32
C ASN A 791 32.58 -10.88 0.81
N LEU A 792 32.66 -9.72 1.49
CA LEU A 792 33.55 -9.52 2.63
C LEU A 792 33.27 -10.54 3.74
N LEU A 793 32.00 -10.72 4.10
CA LEU A 793 31.63 -11.64 5.16
C LEU A 793 31.90 -13.10 4.78
N ARG A 794 31.66 -13.49 3.51
CA ARG A 794 31.96 -14.83 3.00
C ARG A 794 33.44 -15.17 3.21
N ASP A 795 34.35 -14.27 2.84
CA ASP A 795 35.79 -14.51 2.96
C ASP A 795 36.21 -14.69 4.43
N ILE A 796 35.65 -13.86 5.32
CA ILE A 796 35.91 -13.95 6.76
C ILE A 796 35.42 -15.29 7.30
N VAL A 797 34.16 -15.67 6.99
CA VAL A 797 33.55 -16.90 7.49
C VAL A 797 34.27 -18.15 6.98
N GLN A 798 34.80 -18.15 5.75
CA GLN A 798 35.65 -19.24 5.26
C GLN A 798 36.94 -19.42 6.08
N THR A 799 37.55 -18.33 6.55
CA THR A 799 38.71 -18.41 7.45
C THR A 799 38.30 -18.92 8.83
N VAL A 800 37.13 -18.50 9.33
CA VAL A 800 36.58 -19.03 10.59
C VAL A 800 36.31 -20.53 10.49
N ASP A 801 35.74 -21.01 9.38
CA ASP A 801 35.47 -22.44 9.16
C ASP A 801 36.75 -23.28 9.19
N ARG A 802 37.84 -22.77 8.60
CA ARG A 802 39.12 -23.48 8.52
C ARG A 802 39.93 -23.44 9.82
N TYR A 803 39.96 -22.31 10.53
CA TYR A 803 40.88 -22.08 11.65
C TYR A 803 40.20 -21.78 12.99
N GLY A 804 38.88 -21.75 13.02
CA GLY A 804 38.09 -21.30 14.17
C GLY A 804 38.15 -19.78 14.39
N LEU A 805 37.53 -19.35 15.49
CA LEU A 805 37.48 -17.95 15.92
C LEU A 805 38.78 -17.53 16.60
N LYS A 806 39.87 -17.49 15.82
CA LYS A 806 41.22 -17.16 16.29
C LYS A 806 41.70 -15.84 15.69
N GLN A 807 41.95 -14.87 16.55
CA GLN A 807 42.32 -13.50 16.23
C GLN A 807 43.49 -13.44 15.22
N ARG A 808 44.55 -14.24 15.43
CA ARG A 808 45.73 -14.28 14.55
C ARG A 808 45.42 -14.58 13.08
N HIS A 809 44.36 -15.33 12.79
CA HIS A 809 43.94 -15.67 11.42
C HIS A 809 42.92 -14.67 10.86
N LEU A 810 42.16 -13.99 11.74
CA LEU A 810 41.10 -13.07 11.37
C LEU A 810 41.57 -11.61 11.22
N ASN A 811 42.65 -11.23 11.91
CA ASN A 811 43.22 -9.87 11.86
C ASN A 811 43.57 -9.39 10.44
N LYS A 812 43.86 -10.31 9.51
CA LYS A 812 44.12 -9.98 8.10
C LYS A 812 42.96 -9.25 7.40
N TYR A 813 41.73 -9.41 7.90
CA TYR A 813 40.53 -8.79 7.33
C TYR A 813 40.25 -7.38 7.85
N LYS A 814 40.98 -6.88 8.87
CA LYS A 814 40.73 -5.56 9.45
C LYS A 814 40.77 -4.45 8.39
N HIS A 815 41.77 -4.49 7.50
CA HIS A 815 41.89 -3.50 6.44
C HIS A 815 40.70 -3.54 5.46
N SER A 816 40.28 -4.73 5.03
CA SER A 816 39.12 -4.91 4.14
C SER A 816 37.82 -4.43 4.79
N VAL A 817 37.64 -4.69 6.08
CA VAL A 817 36.50 -4.21 6.87
C VAL A 817 36.51 -2.68 6.96
N SER A 818 37.63 -2.07 7.34
CA SER A 818 37.74 -0.61 7.42
C SER A 818 37.45 0.04 6.07
N LYS A 819 37.94 -0.53 4.97
CA LYS A 819 37.65 -0.07 3.61
C LYS A 819 36.17 -0.15 3.27
N PHE A 820 35.49 -1.24 3.62
CA PHE A 820 34.05 -1.39 3.40
C PHE A 820 33.23 -0.39 4.24
N VAL A 821 33.55 -0.23 5.52
CA VAL A 821 32.86 0.71 6.40
C VAL A 821 33.05 2.14 5.89
N GLU A 822 34.26 2.51 5.49
CA GLU A 822 34.53 3.83 4.91
C GLU A 822 33.78 4.03 3.60
N TYR A 823 33.82 3.05 2.69
CA TYR A 823 33.02 3.06 1.45
C TYR A 823 31.53 3.32 1.73
N ALA A 824 30.93 2.58 2.67
CA ALA A 824 29.53 2.73 3.01
C ALA A 824 29.21 4.11 3.62
N LYS A 825 30.16 4.71 4.35
CA LYS A 825 30.02 6.05 4.95
C LYS A 825 30.13 7.16 3.90
N THR A 826 31.12 7.10 3.01
CA THR A 826 31.44 8.19 2.08
C THR A 826 30.62 8.17 0.80
N THR A 827 30.04 7.03 0.42
CA THR A 827 29.28 6.90 -0.82
C THR A 827 27.98 7.70 -0.76
N VAL A 828 27.71 8.49 -1.80
CA VAL A 828 26.46 9.24 -1.93
C VAL A 828 25.39 8.34 -2.53
N PHE A 829 24.50 7.83 -1.68
CA PHE A 829 23.36 7.03 -2.14
C PHE A 829 22.17 7.93 -2.50
N SER A 830 21.47 7.59 -3.59
CA SER A 830 20.26 8.31 -4.00
C SER A 830 19.00 7.71 -3.36
N SER A 831 18.97 6.39 -3.17
CA SER A 831 17.80 5.67 -2.68
C SER A 831 17.64 5.69 -1.16
N ASP A 832 16.39 5.77 -0.69
CA ASP A 832 16.07 5.83 0.76
C ASP A 832 16.53 4.57 1.50
N ILE A 833 16.47 3.40 0.85
CA ILE A 833 16.88 2.12 1.44
C ILE A 833 18.41 2.06 1.62
N SER A 834 19.19 2.51 0.63
CA SER A 834 20.64 2.58 0.77
C SER A 834 21.06 3.56 1.87
N LYS A 835 20.40 4.73 1.95
CA LYS A 835 20.61 5.69 3.05
C LYS A 835 20.29 5.12 4.44
N LYS A 836 19.25 4.28 4.56
CA LYS A 836 18.91 3.56 5.81
C LYS A 836 20.08 2.66 6.25
N TYR A 837 20.66 1.89 5.34
CA TYR A 837 21.79 1.01 5.66
C TYR A 837 23.10 1.76 5.87
N GLN A 838 23.36 2.83 5.11
CA GLN A 838 24.46 3.76 5.36
C GLN A 838 24.45 4.27 6.80
N LYS A 839 23.34 4.84 7.27
CA LYS A 839 23.19 5.31 8.67
C LYS A 839 23.39 4.19 9.70
N ARG A 840 22.97 2.97 9.39
CA ARG A 840 23.14 1.81 10.27
C ARG A 840 24.60 1.38 10.36
N ILE A 841 25.32 1.36 9.24
CA ILE A 841 26.76 1.04 9.17
C ILE A 841 27.58 2.17 9.80
N GLU A 842 27.20 3.44 9.60
CA GLU A 842 27.78 4.59 10.29
C GLU A 842 27.71 4.43 11.81
N LYS A 843 26.53 4.08 12.33
CA LYS A 843 26.29 3.96 13.77
C LYS A 843 26.98 2.74 14.39
N TYR A 844 26.99 1.61 13.70
CA TYR A 844 27.39 0.32 14.28
C TYR A 844 28.67 -0.29 13.71
N GLY A 845 29.31 0.32 12.71
CA GLY A 845 30.43 -0.26 11.95
C GLY A 845 31.52 -0.89 12.82
N ASP A 846 31.96 -0.18 13.86
CA ASP A 846 33.01 -0.64 14.78
C ASP A 846 32.55 -1.81 15.67
N ARG A 847 31.23 -2.03 15.80
CA ARG A 847 30.61 -3.11 16.57
C ARG A 847 30.16 -4.29 15.70
N LEU A 848 30.24 -4.18 14.37
CA LEU A 848 29.86 -5.25 13.44
C LEU A 848 30.96 -6.33 13.31
N PHE A 849 32.22 -5.97 13.59
CA PHE A 849 33.37 -6.83 13.32
C PHE A 849 34.32 -7.00 14.52
N THR A 850 33.86 -6.70 15.73
CA THR A 850 34.59 -6.89 17.00
C THR A 850 35.16 -8.31 17.14
N PHE A 851 34.47 -9.31 16.59
CA PHE A 851 34.91 -10.71 16.58
C PHE A 851 36.25 -10.97 15.87
N LEU A 852 36.74 -10.02 15.06
CA LEU A 852 38.08 -10.11 14.48
C LEU A 852 39.18 -9.83 15.51
N GLU A 853 38.85 -9.15 16.61
CA GLU A 853 39.83 -8.67 17.60
C GLU A 853 39.92 -9.54 18.86
N TYR A 854 38.95 -10.43 19.08
CA TYR A 854 38.85 -11.24 20.29
C TYR A 854 38.70 -12.73 19.94
N ASP A 855 39.50 -13.56 20.60
CA ASP A 855 39.41 -15.03 20.46
C ASP A 855 38.05 -15.56 20.95
N GLY A 856 37.46 -16.47 20.18
CA GLY A 856 36.24 -17.19 20.54
C GLY A 856 34.93 -16.44 20.34
N VAL A 857 34.94 -15.13 20.08
CA VAL A 857 33.72 -14.32 19.88
C VAL A 857 33.09 -14.66 18.52
N PRO A 858 31.82 -15.13 18.44
CA PRO A 858 31.16 -15.35 17.15
C PRO A 858 30.56 -14.07 16.55
N TRP A 859 30.37 -14.04 15.24
CA TRP A 859 29.72 -12.95 14.50
C TRP A 859 28.18 -12.93 14.64
N ASN A 860 27.60 -13.85 15.42
CA ASN A 860 26.17 -14.07 15.53
C ASN A 860 25.73 -14.31 16.98
N ASN A 861 24.45 -14.08 17.27
CA ASN A 861 23.84 -14.25 18.58
C ASN A 861 23.00 -15.54 18.70
N ASN A 862 23.32 -16.58 17.91
CA ASN A 862 22.49 -17.77 17.81
C ASN A 862 22.33 -18.51 19.14
N ASN A 863 23.29 -18.40 20.07
CA ASN A 863 23.20 -19.03 21.39
C ASN A 863 22.05 -18.46 22.22
N ALA A 864 21.88 -17.14 22.28
CA ALA A 864 20.75 -16.53 22.97
C ALA A 864 19.44 -16.77 22.21
N GLU A 865 19.42 -16.65 20.88
CA GLU A 865 18.24 -16.98 20.06
C GLU A 865 17.77 -18.43 20.28
N ASN A 866 18.71 -19.39 20.35
CA ASN A 866 18.40 -20.79 20.58
C ASN A 866 17.91 -21.04 22.01
N ALA A 867 18.48 -20.35 23.00
CA ALA A 867 17.98 -20.40 24.37
C ALA A 867 16.53 -19.87 24.48
N ILE A 868 16.18 -18.82 23.74
CA ILE A 868 14.81 -18.31 23.66
C ILE A 868 13.84 -19.34 23.10
N LYS A 869 14.22 -20.16 22.12
CA LYS A 869 13.36 -21.25 21.59
C LYS A 869 12.94 -22.26 22.66
N GLY A 870 13.72 -22.38 23.74
CA GLY A 870 13.37 -23.19 24.91
C GLY A 870 12.19 -22.62 25.72
N LEU A 871 11.82 -21.35 25.53
CA LEU A 871 10.65 -20.72 26.14
C LEU A 871 9.41 -21.02 25.30
N PRO A 872 8.36 -21.63 25.87
CA PRO A 872 7.10 -21.87 25.16
C PRO A 872 6.45 -20.56 24.68
N GLU A 873 6.53 -20.26 23.38
CA GLU A 873 6.03 -19.02 22.74
C GLU A 873 4.50 -18.81 22.84
N ASN A 874 3.74 -19.84 23.24
CA ASN A 874 2.26 -19.82 23.30
C ASN A 874 1.68 -20.09 24.71
N LYS A 875 2.45 -19.87 25.78
CA LYS A 875 1.93 -19.98 27.16
C LYS A 875 1.70 -18.58 27.74
N ILE A 876 0.52 -18.38 28.32
CA ILE A 876 0.26 -17.22 29.18
C ILE A 876 0.88 -17.54 30.55
N TYR A 877 1.85 -16.74 30.98
CA TYR A 877 2.48 -16.88 32.28
C TYR A 877 1.67 -16.12 33.34
N LYS A 878 1.70 -16.59 34.58
CA LYS A 878 1.25 -15.77 35.71
C LYS A 878 2.49 -15.05 36.25
N PRO A 879 2.39 -13.75 36.57
CA PRO A 879 3.49 -13.02 37.19
C PRO A 879 3.96 -13.69 38.47
#